data_AF-A0A7X0IGS6-F1
#
_entry.id   AF-A0A7X0IGS6-F1
#
_cell.length_a   1.000
_cell.length_b   1.000
_cell.length_c   1.000
_cell.angle_alpha   90.00
_cell.angle_beta   90.00
_cell.angle_gamma   90.00
#
_symmetry.space_group_name_H-M   'P 1'
#
loop_
_entity.id
_entity.type
_entity.pdbx_description
1 polymer ?
#
loop_
_entity_poly.entity_id
_entity_poly.type
_entity_poly.pdbx_seq_one_letter_code
_entity_poly.pdbx_strand_id
1 'polypeptide(L)'
;MTAFPRVLFDEAHSESWTIRREVAEAINPAHPDDNSYARAAEVLRGLGHTVTAHAEGPLTPALLAAADVFVVAHPAGTRWERTTGTGSPVFPAGEIDTIERYVADGGGLLVLAEHEQDKYGNNLAELLARFGVEVEHTTVQDPAACYNGVAAWVLGTPELDGAGEDLTAGAREACFYRAGVLTAPGDATVLFRTSPTADPAGRPLAVALRHGRGRVVVFADSDLFGDDSIGDLRHTRLWGNVVTWAARVPESAAGRRDDDADFAALAAAVEDLRPLTAKDGSVDDTAAAAPILDRVLAGVERLAPRFPHDAAYLAAVQADLREWRDGGFGVPDFLDSLNAFHPERQREDGLEHLVVFPMYTQNGNPSRHLEAVWIRTVWPDWLAALERDRYDNPMFVPIAFSGFTAGYDTNSAVLFPETVAVRETPPRFTWGAIFCDREAARFRSVSRAAAETLKLALPPDAARLLDSQDLAQDTFVLWDLVHDRTHSHGDLPFDPFMIKQRMPYWLYSLEELRCDLTAFGEAVRLEAEGVPQARYVQYAILFDRLFRFPITGERVRNYDGLGGQLLFAYLHRNDVVRWTDNRLSVDWDRVAPCVADLRGEVEKLYRDGIDRSKLAHWLAAHRLVAAYVAPHPASVWARGVEALPVDGFPKAVVDAVLPDEFPLSMFYEALRRKLAAVIEATKGIRP
;
A
#
# COMPACT_ATOMS: atom_id res chain seq x y z
N MET A 1 4.40 -14.58 -6.03
CA MET A 1 4.14 -13.41 -5.19
C MET A 1 3.71 -13.89 -3.82
N THR A 2 4.37 -13.44 -2.77
CA THR A 2 4.07 -13.76 -1.36
C THR A 2 3.07 -12.80 -0.73
N ALA A 3 2.73 -11.70 -1.41
CA ALA A 3 1.94 -10.61 -0.86
C ALA A 3 0.43 -10.93 -0.68
N PHE A 4 -0.15 -11.76 -1.55
CA PHE A 4 -1.59 -12.08 -1.54
C PHE A 4 -1.92 -13.39 -0.80
N PRO A 5 -3.03 -13.43 -0.05
CA PRO A 5 -3.52 -14.62 0.63
C PRO A 5 -3.69 -15.87 -0.26
N ARG A 6 -3.40 -17.02 0.34
CA ARG A 6 -3.72 -18.36 -0.16
C ARG A 6 -4.88 -18.93 0.66
N VAL A 7 -6.01 -19.18 0.01
CA VAL A 7 -7.25 -19.62 0.63
C VAL A 7 -7.54 -21.07 0.22
N LEU A 8 -7.68 -21.94 1.21
CA LEU A 8 -8.01 -23.34 1.04
C LEU A 8 -9.44 -23.58 1.53
N PHE A 9 -10.34 -23.96 0.62
CA PHE A 9 -11.67 -24.44 0.97
C PHE A 9 -11.62 -25.93 1.26
N ASP A 10 -12.17 -26.35 2.38
CA ASP A 10 -12.48 -27.76 2.58
C ASP A 10 -13.57 -28.18 1.61
N GLU A 11 -13.40 -29.37 1.01
CA GLU A 11 -14.44 -30.08 0.28
C GLU A 11 -14.38 -31.60 0.54
N ALA A 12 -13.45 -32.03 1.40
CA ALA A 12 -13.14 -33.43 1.70
C ALA A 12 -14.01 -34.01 2.83
N HIS A 13 -14.79 -33.17 3.52
CA HIS A 13 -15.58 -33.53 4.69
C HIS A 13 -17.09 -33.41 4.45
N SER A 14 -17.54 -33.80 3.25
CA SER A 14 -18.96 -33.79 2.86
C SER A 14 -19.60 -32.41 3.04
N GLU A 15 -18.89 -31.39 2.59
CA GLU A 15 -19.32 -29.98 2.57
C GLU A 15 -20.57 -29.82 1.69
N SER A 16 -21.52 -29.00 2.15
CA SER A 16 -22.73 -28.65 1.40
C SER A 16 -22.43 -27.64 0.28
N TRP A 17 -21.33 -26.90 0.41
CA TRP A 17 -20.89 -25.90 -0.56
C TRP A 17 -19.57 -26.29 -1.20
N THR A 18 -19.40 -25.97 -2.48
CA THR A 18 -18.18 -26.23 -3.25
C THR A 18 -17.81 -25.04 -4.11
N ILE A 19 -16.51 -24.76 -4.25
CA ILE A 19 -16.02 -23.75 -5.19
C ILE A 19 -15.84 -24.32 -6.61
N ARG A 20 -16.14 -25.60 -6.81
CA ARG A 20 -16.08 -26.33 -8.08
C ARG A 20 -17.47 -26.43 -8.69
N ARG A 21 -17.73 -25.59 -9.70
CA ARG A 21 -19.05 -25.47 -10.34
C ARG A 21 -19.59 -26.81 -10.84
N GLU A 22 -18.74 -27.62 -11.44
CA GLU A 22 -19.10 -28.93 -11.96
C GLU A 22 -19.56 -29.90 -10.86
N VAL A 23 -19.05 -29.75 -9.63
CA VAL A 23 -19.48 -30.54 -8.47
C VAL A 23 -20.84 -30.04 -7.99
N ALA A 24 -21.04 -28.73 -7.90
CA ALA A 24 -22.34 -28.13 -7.55
C ALA A 24 -23.45 -28.59 -8.51
N GLU A 25 -23.17 -28.62 -9.82
CA GLU A 25 -24.07 -29.13 -10.86
C GLU A 25 -24.36 -30.62 -10.72
N ALA A 26 -23.41 -31.41 -10.24
CA ALA A 26 -23.61 -32.83 -10.01
C ALA A 26 -24.48 -33.11 -8.76
N ILE A 27 -24.24 -32.39 -7.67
CA ILE A 27 -24.96 -32.61 -6.39
C ILE A 27 -26.35 -31.97 -6.41
N ASN A 28 -26.50 -30.81 -7.10
CA ASN A 28 -27.78 -30.14 -7.27
C ASN A 28 -28.07 -29.72 -8.72
N PRO A 29 -28.42 -30.68 -9.61
CA PRO A 29 -28.63 -30.38 -11.04
C PRO A 29 -29.77 -29.39 -11.33
N ALA A 30 -30.76 -29.28 -10.43
CA ALA A 30 -31.90 -28.39 -10.62
C ALA A 30 -31.57 -26.94 -10.21
N HIS A 31 -30.79 -26.77 -9.15
CA HIS A 31 -30.44 -25.49 -8.55
C HIS A 31 -28.97 -25.51 -8.06
N PRO A 32 -27.99 -25.54 -8.98
CA PRO A 32 -26.58 -25.66 -8.60
C PRO A 32 -26.07 -24.46 -7.78
N ASP A 33 -26.70 -23.29 -7.93
CA ASP A 33 -26.31 -22.07 -7.22
C ASP A 33 -26.50 -22.23 -5.70
N ASP A 34 -27.47 -23.03 -5.26
CA ASP A 34 -27.77 -23.38 -3.85
C ASP A 34 -26.68 -24.25 -3.18
N ASN A 35 -25.65 -24.66 -3.92
CA ASN A 35 -24.52 -25.45 -3.40
C ASN A 35 -23.18 -24.96 -3.96
N SER A 36 -23.14 -23.80 -4.63
CA SER A 36 -21.97 -23.28 -5.33
C SER A 36 -21.45 -22.01 -4.67
N TYR A 37 -20.14 -21.98 -4.42
CA TYR A 37 -19.35 -20.84 -3.98
C TYR A 37 -18.34 -20.40 -5.06
N ALA A 38 -18.58 -20.77 -6.32
CA ALA A 38 -17.70 -20.44 -7.42
C ALA A 38 -17.50 -18.91 -7.54
N ARG A 39 -18.56 -18.11 -7.37
CA ARG A 39 -18.51 -16.65 -7.39
C ARG A 39 -17.77 -16.10 -6.17
N ALA A 40 -17.95 -16.72 -4.99
CA ALA A 40 -17.20 -16.35 -3.79
C ALA A 40 -15.69 -16.54 -4.00
N ALA A 41 -15.28 -17.64 -4.65
CA ALA A 41 -13.89 -17.86 -5.04
C ALA A 41 -13.41 -16.86 -6.09
N GLU A 42 -14.24 -16.51 -7.09
CA GLU A 42 -13.92 -15.50 -8.10
C GLU A 42 -13.69 -14.11 -7.51
N VAL A 43 -14.52 -13.70 -6.52
CA VAL A 43 -14.34 -12.44 -5.79
C VAL A 43 -12.94 -12.39 -5.16
N LEU A 44 -12.52 -13.44 -4.47
CA LEU A 44 -11.20 -13.50 -3.83
C LEU A 44 -10.05 -13.53 -4.86
N ARG A 45 -10.22 -14.25 -5.98
CA ARG A 45 -9.24 -14.25 -7.08
C ARG A 45 -9.09 -12.86 -7.70
N GLY A 46 -10.18 -12.10 -7.83
CA GLY A 46 -10.16 -10.70 -8.25
C GLY A 46 -9.41 -9.78 -7.29
N LEU A 47 -9.33 -10.14 -6.00
CA LEU A 47 -8.50 -9.46 -5.00
C LEU A 47 -7.02 -9.92 -5.01
N GLY A 48 -6.65 -10.80 -5.92
CA GLY A 48 -5.30 -11.37 -6.06
C GLY A 48 -5.07 -12.65 -5.26
N HIS A 49 -6.06 -13.13 -4.51
CA HIS A 49 -5.90 -14.31 -3.67
C HIS A 49 -5.79 -15.57 -4.52
N THR A 50 -4.96 -16.51 -4.08
CA THR A 50 -4.98 -17.87 -4.63
C THR A 50 -6.07 -18.66 -3.92
N VAL A 51 -7.00 -19.27 -4.66
CA VAL A 51 -8.13 -20.02 -4.08
C VAL A 51 -8.16 -21.44 -4.62
N THR A 52 -8.05 -22.42 -3.73
CA THR A 52 -7.99 -23.86 -4.04
C THR A 52 -8.94 -24.67 -3.16
N ALA A 53 -9.41 -25.82 -3.66
CA ALA A 53 -10.21 -26.77 -2.91
C ALA A 53 -9.33 -27.93 -2.39
N HIS A 54 -9.55 -28.33 -1.15
CA HIS A 54 -9.08 -29.59 -0.57
C HIS A 54 -10.14 -30.66 -0.82
N ALA A 55 -10.03 -31.38 -1.93
CA ALA A 55 -11.10 -32.25 -2.39
C ALA A 55 -11.13 -33.63 -1.73
N GLU A 56 -10.02 -34.13 -1.19
CA GLU A 56 -9.93 -35.48 -0.63
C GLU A 56 -8.79 -35.62 0.40
N GLY A 57 -8.93 -36.60 1.28
CA GLY A 57 -7.89 -36.97 2.24
C GLY A 57 -7.91 -36.12 3.53
N PRO A 58 -7.04 -36.47 4.49
CA PRO A 58 -7.08 -35.86 5.81
C PRO A 58 -6.44 -34.47 5.85
N LEU A 59 -6.86 -33.66 6.82
CA LEU A 59 -6.24 -32.37 7.12
C LEU A 59 -4.90 -32.58 7.84
N THR A 60 -3.80 -32.39 7.11
CA THR A 60 -2.44 -32.52 7.65
C THR A 60 -1.83 -31.16 8.01
N PRO A 61 -0.87 -31.10 8.95
CA PRO A 61 -0.16 -29.86 9.25
C PRO A 61 0.53 -29.24 8.02
N ALA A 62 1.10 -30.06 7.14
CA ALA A 62 1.77 -29.59 5.93
C ALA A 62 0.80 -28.96 4.92
N LEU A 63 -0.41 -29.52 4.79
CA LEU A 63 -1.47 -28.97 3.95
C LEU A 63 -1.88 -27.58 4.45
N LEU A 64 -2.25 -27.47 5.73
CA LEU A 64 -2.71 -26.21 6.30
C LEU A 64 -1.59 -25.16 6.37
N ALA A 65 -0.34 -25.55 6.62
CA ALA A 65 0.79 -24.62 6.64
C ALA A 65 0.99 -23.87 5.30
N ALA A 66 0.57 -24.49 4.18
CA ALA A 66 0.63 -23.91 2.84
C ALA A 66 -0.55 -22.98 2.51
N ALA A 67 -1.50 -22.77 3.43
CA ALA A 67 -2.60 -21.84 3.30
C ALA A 67 -2.49 -20.72 4.35
N ASP A 68 -3.02 -19.56 4.00
CA ASP A 68 -3.17 -18.41 4.91
C ASP A 68 -4.57 -18.38 5.55
N VAL A 69 -5.57 -18.93 4.86
CA VAL A 69 -6.94 -19.12 5.34
C VAL A 69 -7.41 -20.53 5.00
N PHE A 70 -8.02 -21.20 5.96
CA PHE A 70 -8.79 -22.44 5.77
C PHE A 70 -10.27 -22.14 5.97
N VAL A 71 -11.10 -22.55 5.01
CA VAL A 71 -12.55 -22.30 5.00
C VAL A 71 -13.30 -23.62 5.14
N VAL A 72 -14.18 -23.71 6.13
CA VAL A 72 -15.11 -24.84 6.35
C VAL A 72 -16.51 -24.35 6.02
N ALA A 73 -17.13 -24.91 5.00
CA ALA A 73 -18.33 -24.40 4.35
C ALA A 73 -19.52 -25.35 4.55
N HIS A 74 -19.89 -25.50 5.82
CA HIS A 74 -20.99 -26.35 6.27
C HIS A 74 -20.87 -27.85 5.87
N PRO A 75 -20.03 -28.65 6.58
CA PRO A 75 -20.01 -30.10 6.43
C PRO A 75 -21.33 -30.71 6.90
N ALA A 76 -21.92 -31.61 6.13
CA ALA A 76 -23.21 -32.20 6.46
C ALA A 76 -23.33 -33.66 6.03
N GLY A 77 -24.22 -34.38 6.69
CA GLY A 77 -24.71 -35.67 6.24
C GLY A 77 -25.77 -35.52 5.15
N THR A 78 -25.80 -36.47 4.23
CA THR A 78 -26.67 -36.45 3.02
C THR A 78 -28.17 -36.62 3.29
N ARG A 79 -28.61 -36.64 4.55
CA ARG A 79 -30.02 -36.84 4.92
C ARG A 79 -30.84 -35.57 4.69
N TRP A 80 -30.26 -34.42 5.01
CA TRP A 80 -30.93 -33.11 4.97
C TRP A 80 -30.31 -32.21 3.91
N GLU A 81 -29.00 -32.36 3.66
CA GLU A 81 -28.26 -31.56 2.70
C GLU A 81 -27.81 -32.36 1.49
N ARG A 82 -27.58 -31.63 0.39
CA ARG A 82 -26.83 -32.12 -0.77
C ARG A 82 -25.38 -31.74 -0.55
N THR A 83 -24.48 -32.69 -0.65
CA THR A 83 -23.07 -32.46 -0.31
C THR A 83 -22.16 -33.01 -1.38
N THR A 84 -20.88 -32.63 -1.33
CA THR A 84 -19.80 -33.16 -2.19
C THR A 84 -19.69 -34.69 -2.13
N GLY A 85 -20.28 -35.34 -1.12
CA GLY A 85 -20.31 -36.79 -0.95
C GLY A 85 -18.94 -37.41 -0.70
N THR A 86 -17.93 -36.58 -0.42
CA THR A 86 -16.55 -37.01 -0.18
C THR A 86 -16.25 -37.02 1.31
N GLY A 87 -15.59 -38.08 1.81
CA GLY A 87 -15.22 -38.22 3.21
C GLY A 87 -16.41 -38.28 4.19
N SER A 88 -16.25 -37.66 5.36
CA SER A 88 -17.23 -37.67 6.45
C SER A 88 -17.47 -36.24 6.96
N PRO A 89 -18.70 -35.86 7.34
CA PRO A 89 -18.97 -34.56 7.96
C PRO A 89 -18.42 -34.43 9.39
N VAL A 90 -17.81 -35.47 9.93
CA VAL A 90 -17.22 -35.49 11.27
C VAL A 90 -15.70 -35.43 11.14
N PHE A 91 -15.10 -34.33 11.60
CA PHE A 91 -13.66 -34.20 11.72
C PHE A 91 -13.13 -35.13 12.81
N PRO A 92 -12.14 -35.99 12.52
CA PRO A 92 -11.44 -36.73 13.55
C PRO A 92 -10.76 -35.79 14.56
N ALA A 93 -10.66 -36.22 15.83
CA ALA A 93 -10.03 -35.40 16.88
C ALA A 93 -8.63 -34.87 16.52
N GLY A 94 -7.82 -35.68 15.82
CA GLY A 94 -6.49 -35.27 15.37
C GLY A 94 -6.50 -34.17 14.29
N GLU A 95 -7.57 -34.05 13.52
CA GLU A 95 -7.75 -32.96 12.56
C GLU A 95 -8.20 -31.68 13.25
N ILE A 96 -9.11 -31.78 14.23
CA ILE A 96 -9.49 -30.66 15.09
C ILE A 96 -8.25 -30.08 15.78
N ASP A 97 -7.40 -30.94 16.37
CA ASP A 97 -6.14 -30.51 16.98
C ASP A 97 -5.16 -29.90 15.96
N THR A 98 -5.22 -30.34 14.70
CA THR A 98 -4.40 -29.79 13.61
C THR A 98 -4.89 -28.41 13.17
N ILE A 99 -6.20 -28.21 13.06
CA ILE A 99 -6.81 -26.91 12.77
C ILE A 99 -6.52 -25.91 13.89
N GLU A 100 -6.75 -26.30 15.16
CA GLU A 100 -6.50 -25.43 16.32
C GLU A 100 -5.04 -24.95 16.35
N ARG A 101 -4.08 -25.87 16.20
CA ARG A 101 -2.65 -25.53 16.14
C ARG A 101 -2.31 -24.64 14.95
N TYR A 102 -2.85 -24.94 13.77
CA TYR A 102 -2.66 -24.11 12.58
C TYR A 102 -3.12 -22.66 12.82
N VAL A 103 -4.27 -22.46 13.46
CA VAL A 103 -4.76 -21.13 13.85
C VAL A 103 -3.83 -20.51 14.91
N ALA A 104 -3.49 -21.24 15.97
CA ALA A 104 -2.59 -20.73 17.01
C ALA A 104 -1.24 -20.25 16.43
N ASP A 105 -0.74 -20.92 15.39
CA ASP A 105 0.50 -20.61 14.68
C ASP A 105 0.36 -19.44 13.67
N GLY A 106 -0.82 -18.84 13.53
CA GLY A 106 -1.05 -17.65 12.68
C GLY A 106 -1.91 -17.90 11.46
N GLY A 107 -2.46 -19.10 11.28
CA GLY A 107 -3.44 -19.38 10.23
C GLY A 107 -4.79 -18.69 10.47
N GLY A 108 -5.50 -18.39 9.39
CA GLY A 108 -6.89 -17.97 9.43
C GLY A 108 -7.84 -19.15 9.33
N LEU A 109 -8.90 -19.17 10.14
CA LEU A 109 -10.02 -20.12 10.02
C LEU A 109 -11.32 -19.34 9.77
N LEU A 110 -12.06 -19.74 8.74
CA LEU A 110 -13.41 -19.25 8.50
C LEU A 110 -14.38 -20.43 8.54
N VAL A 111 -15.41 -20.36 9.39
CA VAL A 111 -16.42 -21.40 9.53
C VAL A 111 -17.79 -20.83 9.21
N LEU A 112 -18.49 -21.51 8.30
CA LEU A 112 -19.87 -21.20 7.94
C LEU A 112 -20.74 -22.29 8.55
N ALA A 113 -21.45 -21.92 9.61
CA ALA A 113 -22.42 -22.77 10.28
C ALA A 113 -23.82 -22.54 9.69
N GLU A 114 -24.82 -23.20 10.26
CA GLU A 114 -26.18 -23.20 9.72
C GLU A 114 -27.25 -23.13 10.81
N HIS A 115 -28.47 -22.70 10.47
CA HIS A 115 -29.62 -22.88 11.35
C HIS A 115 -29.81 -24.35 11.73
N GLU A 116 -30.36 -24.59 12.92
CA GLU A 116 -30.67 -25.95 13.36
C GLU A 116 -29.45 -26.91 13.29
N GLN A 117 -28.25 -26.38 13.60
CA GLN A 117 -26.93 -27.00 13.43
C GLN A 117 -26.85 -28.49 13.83
N ASP A 118 -27.46 -28.89 14.96
CA ASP A 118 -27.43 -30.29 15.44
C ASP A 118 -28.00 -31.33 14.45
N LYS A 119 -28.78 -30.94 13.43
CA LYS A 119 -29.41 -31.88 12.48
C LYS A 119 -28.45 -32.50 11.48
N TYR A 120 -27.34 -31.84 11.16
CA TYR A 120 -26.54 -32.17 9.99
C TYR A 120 -25.50 -33.26 10.24
N GLY A 121 -25.36 -33.76 11.47
CA GLY A 121 -24.47 -34.89 11.76
C GLY A 121 -22.98 -34.58 11.63
N ASN A 122 -22.60 -33.31 11.66
CA ASN A 122 -21.21 -32.85 11.78
C ASN A 122 -20.81 -32.64 13.25
N ASN A 123 -19.55 -32.31 13.48
CA ASN A 123 -19.03 -31.91 14.79
C ASN A 123 -18.43 -30.50 14.79
N LEU A 124 -19.04 -29.54 14.07
CA LEU A 124 -18.61 -28.14 14.13
C LEU A 124 -18.66 -27.58 15.55
N ALA A 125 -19.60 -28.04 16.39
CA ALA A 125 -19.66 -27.65 17.80
C ALA A 125 -18.37 -28.03 18.57
N GLU A 126 -17.78 -29.20 18.28
CA GLU A 126 -16.52 -29.63 18.90
C GLU A 126 -15.33 -28.79 18.41
N LEU A 127 -15.28 -28.48 17.12
CA LEU A 127 -14.26 -27.62 16.53
C LEU A 127 -14.34 -26.19 17.09
N LEU A 128 -15.53 -25.58 17.07
CA LEU A 128 -15.74 -24.19 17.49
C LEU A 128 -15.56 -24.01 19.00
N ALA A 129 -15.82 -25.05 19.80
CA ALA A 129 -15.55 -25.03 21.24
C ALA A 129 -14.06 -24.79 21.57
N ARG A 130 -13.13 -25.18 20.69
CA ARG A 130 -11.69 -24.86 20.85
C ARG A 130 -11.40 -23.35 20.85
N PHE A 131 -12.30 -22.58 20.24
CA PHE A 131 -12.21 -21.12 20.13
C PHE A 131 -13.22 -20.41 21.03
N GLY A 132 -13.98 -21.15 21.86
CA GLY A 132 -15.01 -20.61 22.75
C GLY A 132 -16.25 -20.07 22.02
N VAL A 133 -16.47 -20.48 20.77
CA VAL A 133 -17.65 -20.12 19.98
C VAL A 133 -18.63 -21.29 19.96
N GLU A 134 -19.91 -21.01 20.12
CA GLU A 134 -20.97 -22.01 19.96
C GLU A 134 -22.01 -21.53 18.95
N VAL A 135 -22.58 -22.47 18.20
CA VAL A 135 -23.70 -22.24 17.29
C VAL A 135 -24.95 -22.79 17.95
N GLU A 136 -25.95 -21.94 18.19
CA GLU A 136 -27.22 -22.40 18.78
C GLU A 136 -28.11 -23.06 17.74
N HIS A 137 -28.70 -24.20 18.12
CA HIS A 137 -29.71 -24.88 17.33
C HIS A 137 -31.02 -24.09 17.30
N THR A 138 -31.14 -23.17 16.34
CA THR A 138 -32.33 -22.34 16.13
C THR A 138 -32.41 -21.87 14.67
N THR A 139 -33.54 -21.30 14.28
CA THR A 139 -33.69 -20.53 13.04
C THR A 139 -34.21 -19.14 13.41
N VAL A 140 -33.45 -18.10 13.11
CA VAL A 140 -33.89 -16.73 13.38
C VAL A 140 -35.11 -16.38 12.52
N GLN A 141 -36.06 -15.65 13.10
CA GLN A 141 -37.19 -15.05 12.38
C GLN A 141 -37.28 -13.55 12.68
N ASP A 142 -37.40 -12.71 11.66
CA ASP A 142 -37.62 -11.27 11.81
C ASP A 142 -38.53 -10.71 10.69
N PRO A 143 -39.87 -10.83 10.84
CA PRO A 143 -40.80 -10.29 9.85
C PRO A 143 -40.70 -8.77 9.66
N ALA A 144 -40.11 -8.03 10.61
CA ALA A 144 -40.03 -6.58 10.57
C ALA A 144 -38.75 -6.06 9.91
N ALA A 145 -37.64 -6.80 10.03
CA ALA A 145 -36.37 -6.50 9.38
C ALA A 145 -35.89 -7.72 8.56
N CYS A 146 -36.60 -8.00 7.48
CA CYS A 146 -36.26 -9.08 6.54
C CYS A 146 -36.02 -8.58 5.12
N TYR A 147 -35.26 -9.38 4.38
CA TYR A 147 -35.03 -9.22 2.95
C TYR A 147 -36.12 -9.93 2.15
N ASN A 148 -36.58 -9.31 1.06
CA ASN A 148 -37.62 -9.83 0.15
C ASN A 148 -38.92 -10.33 0.82
N GLY A 149 -39.22 -9.85 2.03
CA GLY A 149 -40.45 -10.22 2.76
C GLY A 149 -40.46 -11.63 3.34
N VAL A 150 -39.31 -12.31 3.39
CA VAL A 150 -39.18 -13.67 3.95
C VAL A 150 -38.66 -13.55 5.38
N ALA A 151 -39.46 -13.92 6.38
CA ALA A 151 -39.11 -13.71 7.79
C ALA A 151 -37.80 -14.39 8.24
N ALA A 152 -37.38 -15.49 7.61
CA ALA A 152 -36.11 -16.15 7.90
C ALA A 152 -34.89 -15.41 7.29
N TRP A 153 -35.11 -14.54 6.30
CA TRP A 153 -34.07 -13.80 5.59
C TRP A 153 -33.78 -12.49 6.32
N VAL A 154 -33.12 -12.59 7.47
CA VAL A 154 -33.00 -11.50 8.43
C VAL A 154 -31.92 -10.50 8.03
N LEU A 155 -32.22 -9.21 8.14
CA LEU A 155 -31.24 -8.15 7.94
C LEU A 155 -30.42 -7.97 9.22
N GLY A 156 -29.12 -8.26 9.13
CA GLY A 156 -28.19 -8.10 10.24
C GLY A 156 -28.02 -6.63 10.61
N THR A 157 -28.04 -6.33 11.90
CA THR A 157 -27.65 -5.01 12.44
C THR A 157 -26.14 -5.00 12.66
N PRO A 158 -25.35 -4.19 11.93
CA PRO A 158 -23.91 -4.15 12.09
C PRO A 158 -23.53 -3.57 13.45
N GLU A 159 -22.50 -4.12 14.09
CA GLU A 159 -21.90 -3.53 15.29
C GLU A 159 -20.65 -2.73 14.91
N LEU A 160 -20.69 -1.42 15.16
CA LEU A 160 -19.63 -0.49 14.77
C LEU A 160 -18.62 -0.35 15.91
N ASP A 161 -17.56 -1.15 15.89
CA ASP A 161 -16.44 -0.91 16.78
C ASP A 161 -15.63 0.31 16.32
N GLY A 162 -15.49 1.27 17.23
CA GLY A 162 -15.06 2.62 16.92
C GLY A 162 -13.57 2.80 16.63
N ALA A 163 -12.77 1.73 16.63
CA ALA A 163 -11.33 1.79 16.44
C ALA A 163 -10.77 0.41 16.03
N GLY A 164 -9.67 0.41 15.26
CA GLY A 164 -8.99 -0.83 14.85
C GLY A 164 -9.30 -1.23 13.41
N GLU A 165 -9.55 -2.52 13.18
CA GLU A 165 -9.88 -3.10 11.88
C GLU A 165 -11.40 -3.21 11.72
N ASP A 166 -11.93 -2.75 10.60
CA ASP A 166 -13.35 -2.65 10.32
C ASP A 166 -13.78 -3.67 9.28
N LEU A 167 -14.11 -4.88 9.73
CA LEU A 167 -14.45 -6.01 8.85
C LEU A 167 -15.74 -5.75 8.04
N THR A 168 -16.60 -4.82 8.47
CA THR A 168 -17.83 -4.46 7.75
C THR A 168 -17.70 -3.15 6.97
N ALA A 169 -16.47 -2.66 6.75
CA ALA A 169 -16.19 -1.49 5.93
C ALA A 169 -16.74 -1.65 4.50
N GLY A 170 -17.65 -0.76 4.09
CA GLY A 170 -18.35 -0.81 2.80
C GLY A 170 -19.43 -1.89 2.70
N ALA A 171 -19.71 -2.62 3.79
CA ALA A 171 -20.67 -3.72 3.86
C ALA A 171 -21.46 -3.68 5.17
N ARG A 172 -22.17 -2.57 5.42
CA ARG A 172 -22.98 -2.37 6.64
C ARG A 172 -24.34 -3.05 6.60
N GLU A 173 -24.74 -3.54 5.44
CA GLU A 173 -25.99 -4.24 5.22
C GLU A 173 -25.68 -5.65 4.73
N ALA A 174 -26.20 -6.65 5.46
CA ALA A 174 -26.08 -8.05 5.11
C ALA A 174 -27.39 -8.78 5.44
N CYS A 175 -27.83 -9.64 4.53
CA CYS A 175 -28.95 -10.54 4.71
C CYS A 175 -28.43 -11.92 5.11
N PHE A 176 -29.05 -12.49 6.12
CA PHE A 176 -28.81 -13.85 6.57
C PHE A 176 -30.06 -14.70 6.29
N TYR A 177 -29.99 -15.66 5.38
CA TYR A 177 -31.13 -16.31 4.73
C TYR A 177 -31.77 -17.39 5.60
N ARG A 178 -30.97 -18.15 6.35
CA ARG A 178 -31.47 -19.11 7.34
C ARG A 178 -30.47 -19.24 8.47
N ALA A 179 -30.22 -18.13 9.17
CA ALA A 179 -29.23 -18.15 10.23
C ALA A 179 -29.70 -18.86 11.50
N GLY A 180 -28.75 -19.53 12.16
CA GLY A 180 -28.77 -19.73 13.60
C GLY A 180 -28.35 -18.46 14.35
N VAL A 181 -27.82 -18.62 15.57
CA VAL A 181 -27.14 -17.53 16.30
C VAL A 181 -25.90 -18.05 17.01
N LEU A 182 -24.98 -17.15 17.34
CA LEU A 182 -23.70 -17.49 17.95
C LEU A 182 -23.62 -17.03 19.41
N THR A 183 -22.88 -17.80 20.21
CA THR A 183 -22.24 -17.32 21.44
C THR A 183 -20.73 -17.25 21.20
N ALA A 184 -20.07 -16.28 21.82
CA ALA A 184 -18.63 -16.08 21.65
C ALA A 184 -18.02 -15.48 22.92
N PRO A 185 -16.69 -15.56 23.09
CA PRO A 185 -15.99 -14.92 24.20
C PRO A 185 -16.20 -13.40 24.22
N GLY A 186 -16.09 -12.78 25.39
CA GLY A 186 -16.37 -11.34 25.55
C GLY A 186 -15.40 -10.39 24.85
N ASP A 187 -14.26 -10.89 24.39
CA ASP A 187 -13.27 -10.18 23.57
C ASP A 187 -13.40 -10.45 22.07
N ALA A 188 -14.38 -11.26 21.65
CA ALA A 188 -14.73 -11.42 20.25
C ALA A 188 -15.45 -10.17 19.71
N THR A 189 -15.10 -9.77 18.49
CA THR A 189 -15.80 -8.73 17.76
C THR A 189 -17.06 -9.33 17.11
N VAL A 190 -18.23 -8.86 17.52
CA VAL A 190 -19.48 -9.19 16.82
C VAL A 190 -19.59 -8.32 15.58
N LEU A 191 -19.84 -8.92 14.42
CA LEU A 191 -19.96 -8.18 13.16
C LEU A 191 -21.39 -7.75 12.90
N PHE A 192 -22.33 -8.67 13.14
CA PHE A 192 -23.76 -8.46 12.96
C PHE A 192 -24.55 -9.11 14.09
N ARG A 193 -25.68 -8.49 14.43
CA ARG A 193 -26.69 -9.03 15.34
C ARG A 193 -28.05 -9.15 14.69
N THR A 194 -28.88 -10.03 15.21
CA THR A 194 -30.32 -9.97 14.97
C THR A 194 -30.89 -8.67 15.53
N SER A 195 -31.92 -8.13 14.89
CA SER A 195 -32.51 -6.87 15.30
C SER A 195 -33.25 -7.00 16.65
N PRO A 196 -33.67 -5.89 17.28
CA PRO A 196 -34.54 -5.92 18.46
C PRO A 196 -35.92 -6.57 18.24
N THR A 197 -36.38 -6.73 16.99
CA THR A 197 -37.67 -7.34 16.64
C THR A 197 -37.56 -8.80 16.21
N ALA A 198 -36.34 -9.31 16.07
CA ALA A 198 -36.11 -10.71 15.72
C ALA A 198 -36.43 -11.66 16.89
N ASP A 199 -36.67 -12.92 16.57
CA ASP A 199 -36.69 -14.04 17.51
C ASP A 199 -35.57 -15.03 17.14
N PRO A 200 -34.52 -15.17 17.97
CA PRO A 200 -34.21 -14.38 19.16
C PRO A 200 -33.60 -12.99 18.85
N ALA A 201 -33.90 -11.99 19.69
CA ALA A 201 -33.47 -10.59 19.51
C ALA A 201 -32.04 -10.30 20.00
N GLY A 202 -31.32 -9.41 19.31
CA GLY A 202 -30.00 -8.88 19.73
C GLY A 202 -28.87 -9.91 19.78
N ARG A 203 -29.04 -11.08 19.17
CA ARG A 203 -28.10 -12.19 19.21
C ARG A 203 -27.05 -12.07 18.09
N PRO A 204 -25.77 -12.44 18.33
CA PRO A 204 -24.76 -12.44 17.28
C PRO A 204 -25.11 -13.38 16.11
N LEU A 205 -24.93 -12.89 14.89
CA LEU A 205 -25.07 -13.64 13.64
C LEU A 205 -23.71 -13.98 13.01
N ALA A 206 -22.71 -13.14 13.25
CA ALA A 206 -21.34 -13.34 12.80
C ALA A 206 -20.36 -12.75 13.82
N VAL A 207 -19.27 -13.46 14.08
CA VAL A 207 -18.23 -13.05 15.04
C VAL A 207 -16.83 -13.25 14.47
N ALA A 208 -15.90 -12.42 14.90
CA ALA A 208 -14.48 -12.50 14.59
C ALA A 208 -13.66 -12.45 15.89
N LEU A 209 -12.64 -13.28 16.01
CA LEU A 209 -11.77 -13.31 17.19
C LEU A 209 -10.33 -13.70 16.83
N ARG A 210 -9.40 -13.38 17.73
CA ARG A 210 -8.00 -13.79 17.61
C ARG A 210 -7.76 -15.01 18.51
N HIS A 211 -6.93 -15.95 18.04
CA HIS A 211 -6.53 -17.12 18.80
C HIS A 211 -5.05 -17.43 18.55
N GLY A 212 -4.21 -17.35 19.59
CA GLY A 212 -2.76 -17.36 19.43
C GLY A 212 -2.30 -16.21 18.52
N ARG A 213 -1.59 -16.53 17.44
CA ARG A 213 -1.22 -15.55 16.39
C ARG A 213 -2.25 -15.45 15.26
N GLY A 214 -3.22 -16.36 15.21
CA GLY A 214 -4.19 -16.46 14.12
C GLY A 214 -5.51 -15.80 14.42
N ARG A 215 -6.45 -16.03 13.50
CA ARG A 215 -7.73 -15.31 13.42
C ARG A 215 -8.83 -16.29 13.04
N VAL A 216 -9.99 -16.16 13.66
CA VAL A 216 -11.16 -17.00 13.42
C VAL A 216 -12.35 -16.11 13.09
N VAL A 217 -13.10 -16.45 12.04
CA VAL A 217 -14.37 -15.82 11.69
C VAL A 217 -15.44 -16.90 11.59
N VAL A 218 -16.59 -16.67 12.22
CA VAL A 218 -17.72 -17.61 12.20
C VAL A 218 -18.98 -16.87 11.80
N PHE A 219 -19.71 -17.43 10.83
CA PHE A 219 -21.06 -17.00 10.47
C PHE A 219 -22.05 -18.10 10.86
N ALA A 220 -23.23 -17.72 11.33
CA ALA A 220 -24.32 -18.64 11.64
C ALA A 220 -25.16 -19.02 10.41
N ASP A 221 -24.67 -18.74 9.20
CA ASP A 221 -25.37 -18.89 7.94
C ASP A 221 -24.36 -19.27 6.84
N SER A 222 -24.64 -20.35 6.13
CA SER A 222 -23.85 -20.80 4.99
C SER A 222 -24.46 -20.43 3.63
N ASP A 223 -25.72 -19.99 3.56
CA ASP A 223 -26.33 -19.47 2.34
C ASP A 223 -25.76 -18.09 1.95
N LEU A 224 -25.34 -17.27 2.92
CA LEU A 224 -24.99 -15.84 2.74
C LEU A 224 -23.99 -15.56 1.60
N PHE A 225 -23.04 -16.47 1.37
CA PHE A 225 -22.02 -16.35 0.32
C PHE A 225 -22.23 -17.31 -0.87
N GLY A 226 -23.38 -17.99 -0.93
CA GLY A 226 -23.83 -18.82 -2.05
C GLY A 226 -23.91 -18.04 -3.36
N ASP A 227 -23.76 -18.72 -4.50
CA ASP A 227 -23.78 -18.06 -5.81
C ASP A 227 -25.13 -17.35 -6.10
N ASP A 228 -26.21 -17.79 -5.45
CA ASP A 228 -27.55 -17.21 -5.48
C ASP A 228 -27.70 -15.95 -4.60
N SER A 229 -26.85 -15.80 -3.57
CA SER A 229 -27.01 -14.83 -2.49
C SER A 229 -25.86 -13.82 -2.38
N ILE A 230 -24.65 -14.16 -2.85
CA ILE A 230 -23.46 -13.31 -2.74
C ILE A 230 -23.58 -12.00 -3.53
N GLY A 231 -24.46 -11.97 -4.53
CA GLY A 231 -24.77 -10.77 -5.31
C GLY A 231 -25.67 -9.77 -4.59
N ASP A 232 -26.33 -10.17 -3.51
CA ASP A 232 -27.23 -9.31 -2.77
C ASP A 232 -26.47 -8.31 -1.89
N LEU A 233 -27.08 -7.13 -1.74
CA LEU A 233 -26.54 -6.02 -0.93
C LEU A 233 -25.05 -5.76 -1.21
N ARG A 234 -24.19 -6.01 -0.21
CA ARG A 234 -22.73 -5.84 -0.28
C ARG A 234 -22.00 -7.11 0.19
N HIS A 235 -22.58 -8.29 0.00
CA HIS A 235 -22.00 -9.55 0.49
C HIS A 235 -20.63 -9.85 -0.12
N THR A 236 -20.40 -9.52 -1.40
CA THR A 236 -19.07 -9.61 -2.02
C THR A 236 -17.99 -8.82 -1.26
N ARG A 237 -18.31 -7.61 -0.78
CA ARG A 237 -17.39 -6.77 0.00
C ARG A 237 -17.16 -7.35 1.38
N LEU A 238 -18.23 -7.82 2.05
CA LEU A 238 -18.12 -8.48 3.35
C LEU A 238 -17.22 -9.72 3.26
N TRP A 239 -17.44 -10.58 2.26
CA TRP A 239 -16.65 -11.78 1.99
C TRP A 239 -15.17 -11.46 1.82
N GLY A 240 -14.87 -10.50 0.93
CA GLY A 240 -13.49 -10.05 0.71
C GLY A 240 -12.83 -9.50 1.97
N ASN A 241 -13.56 -8.71 2.76
CA ASN A 241 -13.05 -8.15 4.02
C ASN A 241 -12.72 -9.24 5.04
N VAL A 242 -13.65 -10.17 5.32
CA VAL A 242 -13.44 -11.17 6.38
C VAL A 242 -12.36 -12.19 6.03
N VAL A 243 -12.26 -12.59 4.76
CA VAL A 243 -11.18 -13.49 4.31
C VAL A 243 -9.83 -12.78 4.35
N THR A 244 -9.76 -11.51 3.90
CA THR A 244 -8.52 -10.73 3.93
C THR A 244 -8.06 -10.47 5.36
N TRP A 245 -9.00 -10.21 6.28
CA TRP A 245 -8.71 -10.09 7.70
C TRP A 245 -8.22 -11.41 8.30
N ALA A 246 -8.91 -12.53 8.02
CA ALA A 246 -8.54 -13.83 8.57
C ALA A 246 -7.17 -14.31 8.07
N ALA A 247 -6.78 -13.92 6.86
CA ALA A 247 -5.53 -14.33 6.25
C ALA A 247 -4.31 -14.02 7.12
N ARG A 248 -3.44 -15.02 7.25
CA ARG A 248 -2.10 -14.86 7.80
C ARG A 248 -1.42 -13.65 7.15
N VAL A 249 -0.84 -12.80 7.98
CA VAL A 249 0.05 -11.73 7.53
C VAL A 249 1.41 -12.38 7.30
N PRO A 250 1.98 -12.31 6.08
CA PRO A 250 3.32 -12.83 5.85
C PRO A 250 4.28 -12.14 6.80
N GLU A 251 5.09 -12.91 7.53
CA GLU A 251 6.27 -12.34 8.17
C GLU A 251 7.07 -11.68 7.05
N SER A 252 7.40 -10.39 7.20
CA SER A 252 8.32 -9.74 6.27
C SER A 252 9.55 -10.63 6.21
N ALA A 253 9.93 -11.07 5.01
CA ALA A 253 11.21 -11.74 4.82
C ALA A 253 12.24 -10.72 5.28
N ALA A 254 12.63 -10.80 6.56
CA ALA A 254 13.48 -9.82 7.22
C ALA A 254 14.59 -9.52 6.24
N GLY A 255 14.62 -8.27 5.73
CA GLY A 255 15.43 -7.88 4.59
C GLY A 255 16.76 -8.53 4.78
N ARG A 256 17.06 -9.50 3.89
CA ARG A 256 18.15 -10.45 4.03
C ARG A 256 19.33 -9.67 4.58
N ARG A 257 19.66 -9.93 5.85
CA ARG A 257 20.65 -9.14 6.57
C ARG A 257 21.96 -9.40 5.85
N ASP A 258 22.28 -8.57 4.89
CA ASP A 258 23.51 -8.69 4.14
C ASP A 258 24.60 -8.10 5.02
N ASP A 259 25.01 -8.91 5.99
CA ASP A 259 26.32 -8.85 6.67
C ASP A 259 27.42 -9.20 5.63
N ASP A 260 27.35 -8.59 4.45
CA ASP A 260 28.33 -8.77 3.41
C ASP A 260 29.59 -8.01 3.82
N ALA A 261 30.58 -8.78 4.26
CA ALA A 261 31.81 -8.23 4.82
C ALA A 261 32.57 -7.36 3.80
N ASP A 262 32.48 -7.67 2.50
CA ASP A 262 33.17 -6.92 1.46
C ASP A 262 32.50 -5.55 1.22
N PHE A 263 31.17 -5.51 1.15
CA PHE A 263 30.46 -4.23 1.07
C PHE A 263 30.59 -3.42 2.36
N ALA A 264 30.51 -4.05 3.53
CA ALA A 264 30.74 -3.38 4.81
C ALA A 264 32.14 -2.73 4.86
N ALA A 265 33.16 -3.41 4.34
CA ALA A 265 34.52 -2.85 4.24
C ALA A 265 34.62 -1.68 3.24
N LEU A 266 33.92 -1.74 2.11
CA LEU A 266 33.83 -0.63 1.15
C LEU A 266 33.11 0.57 1.78
N ALA A 267 31.93 0.36 2.37
CA ALA A 267 31.14 1.39 3.03
C ALA A 267 31.96 2.06 4.15
N ALA A 268 32.67 1.28 4.98
CA ALA A 268 33.55 1.84 6.01
C ALA A 268 34.67 2.72 5.42
N ALA A 269 35.28 2.33 4.30
CA ALA A 269 36.29 3.16 3.65
C ALA A 269 35.71 4.46 3.08
N VAL A 270 34.49 4.43 2.54
CA VAL A 270 33.76 5.62 2.09
C VAL A 270 33.44 6.54 3.28
N GLU A 271 33.00 5.99 4.41
CA GLU A 271 32.74 6.76 5.63
C GLU A 271 34.00 7.39 6.22
N ASP A 272 35.14 6.69 6.19
CA ASP A 272 36.43 7.23 6.61
C ASP A 272 36.87 8.43 5.74
N LEU A 273 36.47 8.47 4.46
CA LEU A 273 36.79 9.56 3.53
C LEU A 273 35.91 10.80 3.75
N ARG A 274 34.64 10.60 4.11
CA ARG A 274 33.62 11.65 4.28
C ARG A 274 34.07 12.88 5.11
N PRO A 275 34.72 12.76 6.28
CA PRO A 275 35.13 13.93 7.06
C PRO A 275 36.24 14.77 6.39
N LEU A 276 36.93 14.21 5.38
CA LEU A 276 37.96 14.91 4.61
C LEU A 276 37.40 15.65 3.38
N THR A 277 36.17 15.34 2.96
CA THR A 277 35.55 15.93 1.77
C THR A 277 34.83 17.24 2.08
N ALA A 278 35.07 18.25 1.24
CA ALA A 278 34.33 19.50 1.21
C ALA A 278 32.93 19.32 0.59
N LYS A 279 32.11 20.39 0.63
CA LYS A 279 30.73 20.35 0.13
C LYS A 279 30.60 19.97 -1.35
N ASP A 280 31.55 20.41 -2.19
CA ASP A 280 31.57 20.10 -3.62
C ASP A 280 32.24 18.75 -3.94
N GLY A 281 32.70 18.03 -2.91
CA GLY A 281 33.34 16.72 -3.00
C GLY A 281 34.87 16.78 -3.02
N SER A 282 35.50 17.96 -3.14
CA SER A 282 36.97 18.09 -3.15
C SER A 282 37.62 17.77 -1.79
N VAL A 283 38.91 17.46 -1.77
CA VAL A 283 39.65 17.14 -0.53
C VAL A 283 40.96 17.95 -0.44
N ASP A 284 41.11 18.72 0.64
CA ASP A 284 42.32 19.50 0.89
C ASP A 284 43.49 18.65 1.43
N ASP A 285 43.21 17.75 2.38
CA ASP A 285 44.21 16.85 2.97
C ASP A 285 44.40 15.58 2.10
N THR A 286 44.99 15.79 0.93
CA THR A 286 45.23 14.73 -0.06
C THR A 286 46.12 13.60 0.46
N ALA A 287 47.03 13.90 1.40
CA ALA A 287 47.91 12.91 2.02
C ALA A 287 47.13 11.95 2.94
N ALA A 288 46.14 12.46 3.69
CA ALA A 288 45.25 11.63 4.50
C ALA A 288 44.24 10.85 3.64
N ALA A 289 43.75 11.45 2.54
CA ALA A 289 42.73 10.86 1.68
C ALA A 289 43.23 9.71 0.79
N ALA A 290 44.47 9.81 0.27
CA ALA A 290 45.05 8.81 -0.62
C ALA A 290 44.97 7.36 -0.11
N PRO A 291 45.44 7.02 1.11
CA PRO A 291 45.35 5.64 1.60
C PRO A 291 43.91 5.16 1.86
N ILE A 292 42.97 6.08 2.12
CA ILE A 292 41.55 5.74 2.28
C ILE A 292 40.94 5.42 0.92
N LEU A 293 41.24 6.24 -0.10
CA LEU A 293 40.80 6.00 -1.47
C LEU A 293 41.36 4.69 -2.04
N ASP A 294 42.59 4.30 -1.70
CA ASP A 294 43.14 2.99 -2.08
C ASP A 294 42.30 1.83 -1.51
N ARG A 295 41.74 1.98 -0.30
CA ARG A 295 40.79 1.00 0.28
C ARG A 295 39.48 0.97 -0.47
N VAL A 296 38.96 2.13 -0.89
CA VAL A 296 37.75 2.22 -1.73
C VAL A 296 37.97 1.51 -3.07
N LEU A 297 39.07 1.83 -3.77
CA LEU A 297 39.46 1.17 -5.03
C LEU A 297 39.53 -0.35 -4.88
N ALA A 298 40.20 -0.85 -3.84
CA ALA A 298 40.30 -2.28 -3.56
C ALA A 298 38.93 -2.90 -3.24
N GLY A 299 38.03 -2.17 -2.56
CA GLY A 299 36.66 -2.61 -2.29
C GLY A 299 35.83 -2.77 -3.56
N VAL A 300 35.87 -1.78 -4.45
CA VAL A 300 35.21 -1.83 -5.76
C VAL A 300 35.77 -2.97 -6.60
N GLU A 301 37.10 -3.15 -6.65
CA GLU A 301 37.75 -4.24 -7.39
C GLU A 301 37.33 -5.63 -6.88
N ARG A 302 37.24 -5.82 -5.55
CA ARG A 302 36.80 -7.10 -4.97
C ARG A 302 35.34 -7.42 -5.28
N LEU A 303 34.46 -6.42 -5.28
CA LEU A 303 33.03 -6.62 -5.49
C LEU A 303 32.67 -6.73 -6.98
N ALA A 304 33.42 -6.10 -7.88
CA ALA A 304 33.08 -6.04 -9.31
C ALA A 304 32.80 -7.39 -10.00
N PRO A 305 33.51 -8.50 -9.71
CA PRO A 305 33.19 -9.81 -10.30
C PRO A 305 31.78 -10.33 -10.02
N ARG A 306 31.08 -9.79 -9.01
CA ARG A 306 29.69 -10.13 -8.68
C ARG A 306 28.68 -9.45 -9.59
N PHE A 307 29.08 -8.40 -10.29
CA PHE A 307 28.23 -7.58 -11.15
C PHE A 307 28.77 -7.60 -12.59
N PRO A 308 28.83 -8.79 -13.24
CA PRO A 308 29.43 -8.92 -14.58
C PRO A 308 28.71 -8.08 -15.64
N HIS A 309 27.42 -7.81 -15.43
CA HIS A 309 26.58 -6.98 -16.28
C HIS A 309 26.95 -5.48 -16.21
N ASP A 310 27.54 -5.04 -15.10
CA ASP A 310 28.02 -3.68 -14.88
C ASP A 310 29.55 -3.53 -14.99
N ALA A 311 30.24 -4.52 -15.58
CA ALA A 311 31.71 -4.54 -15.63
C ALA A 311 32.33 -3.27 -16.28
N ALA A 312 31.70 -2.74 -17.33
CA ALA A 312 32.15 -1.51 -17.98
C ALA A 312 31.98 -0.28 -17.07
N TYR A 313 30.86 -0.21 -16.35
CA TYR A 313 30.61 0.84 -15.36
C TYR A 313 31.60 0.78 -14.20
N LEU A 314 31.81 -0.39 -13.58
CA LEU A 314 32.71 -0.51 -12.45
C LEU A 314 34.19 -0.30 -12.84
N ALA A 315 34.56 -0.59 -14.08
CA ALA A 315 35.85 -0.21 -14.63
C ALA A 315 36.00 1.31 -14.78
N ALA A 316 34.95 2.01 -15.24
CA ALA A 316 34.92 3.47 -15.32
C ALA A 316 34.99 4.10 -13.91
N VAL A 317 34.28 3.55 -12.92
CA VAL A 317 34.36 3.99 -11.52
C VAL A 317 35.80 3.93 -11.00
N GLN A 318 36.49 2.81 -11.25
CA GLN A 318 37.89 2.71 -10.85
C GLN A 318 38.81 3.67 -11.61
N ALA A 319 38.51 4.02 -12.86
CA ALA A 319 39.27 5.00 -13.63
C ALA A 319 39.05 6.41 -13.07
N ASP A 320 37.80 6.83 -12.88
CA ASP A 320 37.43 8.15 -12.36
C ASP A 320 37.98 8.37 -10.94
N LEU A 321 37.93 7.34 -10.07
CA LEU A 321 38.55 7.40 -8.74
C LEU A 321 40.07 7.62 -8.81
N ARG A 322 40.77 6.93 -9.73
CA ARG A 322 42.23 7.10 -9.90
C ARG A 322 42.56 8.47 -10.48
N GLU A 323 41.80 8.94 -11.46
CA GLU A 323 41.99 10.28 -12.03
C GLU A 323 41.74 11.37 -11.00
N TRP A 324 40.71 11.22 -10.17
CA TRP A 324 40.43 12.14 -9.07
C TRP A 324 41.60 12.22 -8.08
N ARG A 325 42.21 11.08 -7.72
CA ARG A 325 43.43 11.03 -6.89
C ARG A 325 44.62 11.70 -7.57
N ASP A 326 44.91 11.28 -8.80
CA ASP A 326 46.11 11.67 -9.54
C ASP A 326 46.04 13.16 -9.95
N GLY A 327 44.83 13.70 -10.09
CA GLY A 327 44.51 15.11 -10.26
C GLY A 327 44.52 15.94 -8.96
N GLY A 328 44.87 15.34 -7.81
CA GLY A 328 45.04 16.03 -6.54
C GLY A 328 43.75 16.28 -5.75
N PHE A 329 42.73 15.43 -5.93
CA PHE A 329 41.44 15.50 -5.22
C PHE A 329 40.69 16.83 -5.37
N GLY A 330 40.70 17.42 -6.58
CA GLY A 330 39.86 18.57 -6.92
C GLY A 330 38.36 18.25 -6.86
N VAL A 331 37.51 19.08 -7.48
CA VAL A 331 36.08 18.73 -7.62
C VAL A 331 35.98 17.43 -8.44
N PRO A 332 35.32 16.37 -7.92
CA PRO A 332 35.27 15.09 -8.61
C PRO A 332 34.48 15.18 -9.92
N ASP A 333 34.93 14.43 -10.92
CA ASP A 333 34.27 14.25 -12.21
C ASP A 333 34.06 12.76 -12.49
N PHE A 334 32.80 12.33 -12.43
CA PHE A 334 32.40 10.94 -12.65
C PHE A 334 31.50 10.81 -13.89
N LEU A 335 31.68 11.70 -14.88
CA LEU A 335 30.85 11.69 -16.08
C LEU A 335 31.00 10.39 -16.89
N ASP A 336 32.20 9.80 -16.91
CA ASP A 336 32.44 8.58 -17.67
C ASP A 336 31.79 7.37 -16.97
N SER A 337 31.90 7.29 -15.63
CA SER A 337 31.12 6.35 -14.81
C SER A 337 29.62 6.53 -15.00
N LEU A 338 29.11 7.76 -14.96
CA LEU A 338 27.69 8.06 -15.11
C LEU A 338 27.16 7.62 -16.48
N ASN A 339 27.91 7.89 -17.55
CA ASN A 339 27.55 7.48 -18.90
C ASN A 339 27.62 5.97 -19.12
N ALA A 340 28.41 5.24 -18.32
CA ALA A 340 28.52 3.79 -18.40
C ALA A 340 27.45 3.06 -17.57
N PHE A 341 26.84 3.71 -16.58
CA PHE A 341 25.82 3.13 -15.73
C PHE A 341 24.43 3.17 -16.40
N HIS A 342 23.93 2.01 -16.79
CA HIS A 342 22.65 1.86 -17.51
C HIS A 342 21.72 0.82 -16.85
N PRO A 343 21.18 1.11 -15.65
CA PRO A 343 20.25 0.20 -14.98
C PRO A 343 18.90 0.10 -15.73
N GLU A 344 18.50 1.12 -16.50
CA GLU A 344 17.24 1.13 -17.26
C GLU A 344 17.18 0.04 -18.34
N ARG A 345 18.35 -0.39 -18.83
CA ARG A 345 18.49 -1.46 -19.83
C ARG A 345 18.49 -2.86 -19.23
N GLN A 346 18.51 -2.95 -17.91
CA GLN A 346 18.79 -4.18 -17.14
C GLN A 346 17.72 -4.39 -16.05
N ARG A 347 16.46 -4.09 -16.37
CA ARG A 347 15.32 -4.22 -15.46
C ARG A 347 14.91 -5.69 -15.29
N GLU A 348 15.80 -6.48 -14.71
CA GLU A 348 15.54 -7.88 -14.34
C GLU A 348 15.19 -7.93 -12.84
N ASP A 349 14.08 -8.57 -12.47
CA ASP A 349 13.66 -8.64 -11.08
C ASP A 349 14.71 -9.33 -10.21
N GLY A 350 15.12 -8.64 -9.14
CA GLY A 350 16.15 -9.14 -8.23
C GLY A 350 17.59 -8.94 -8.71
N LEU A 351 17.84 -8.34 -9.89
CA LEU A 351 19.20 -8.03 -10.32
C LEU A 351 19.83 -6.98 -9.41
N GLU A 352 21.04 -7.26 -8.93
CA GLU A 352 21.76 -6.40 -7.99
C GLU A 352 22.76 -5.49 -8.71
N HIS A 353 23.03 -4.32 -8.16
CA HIS A 353 24.02 -3.37 -8.65
C HIS A 353 24.82 -2.77 -7.48
N LEU A 354 26.10 -2.49 -7.71
CA LEU A 354 26.94 -1.69 -6.81
C LEU A 354 27.08 -0.28 -7.39
N VAL A 355 26.44 0.70 -6.76
CA VAL A 355 26.48 2.10 -7.16
C VAL A 355 27.53 2.84 -6.34
N VAL A 356 28.50 3.47 -7.00
CA VAL A 356 29.54 4.30 -6.35
C VAL A 356 29.68 5.62 -7.10
N PHE A 357 29.32 6.72 -6.43
CA PHE A 357 29.39 8.07 -7.01
C PHE A 357 29.62 9.14 -5.94
N PRO A 358 30.38 10.21 -6.24
CA PRO A 358 30.30 11.46 -5.50
C PRO A 358 29.01 12.19 -5.87
N MET A 359 28.07 12.30 -4.92
CA MET A 359 26.73 12.84 -5.18
C MET A 359 26.12 13.47 -3.93
N TYR A 360 25.17 14.38 -4.13
CA TYR A 360 24.27 14.79 -3.04
C TYR A 360 23.02 13.89 -3.06
N THR A 361 22.37 13.68 -1.92
CA THR A 361 21.13 12.89 -1.86
C THR A 361 19.92 13.82 -1.69
N GLN A 362 18.92 13.69 -2.56
CA GLN A 362 17.70 14.51 -2.49
C GLN A 362 16.96 14.24 -1.17
N ASN A 363 16.49 15.28 -0.48
CA ASN A 363 15.90 15.18 0.87
C ASN A 363 16.84 14.53 1.91
N GLY A 364 18.16 14.54 1.66
CA GLY A 364 19.19 13.97 2.53
C GLY A 364 20.41 14.89 2.67
N ASN A 365 21.58 14.38 2.27
CA ASN A 365 22.86 15.05 2.35
C ASN A 365 23.05 16.04 1.18
N PRO A 366 23.18 17.37 1.42
CA PRO A 366 23.33 18.35 0.35
C PRO A 366 24.78 18.48 -0.19
N SER A 367 25.74 17.75 0.39
CA SER A 367 27.13 17.73 -0.04
C SER A 367 27.41 16.58 -1.00
N ARG A 368 28.31 16.80 -1.97
CA ARG A 368 28.73 15.80 -2.97
C ARG A 368 29.77 14.83 -2.44
N HIS A 369 29.47 14.18 -1.32
CA HIS A 369 30.35 13.16 -0.76
C HIS A 369 30.32 11.91 -1.63
N LEU A 370 31.39 11.12 -1.60
CA LEU A 370 31.39 9.78 -2.19
C LEU A 370 30.40 8.91 -1.40
N GLU A 371 29.53 8.20 -2.11
CA GLU A 371 28.57 7.27 -1.53
C GLU A 371 28.72 5.90 -2.22
N ALA A 372 28.50 4.83 -1.45
CA ALA A 372 28.41 3.46 -1.96
C ALA A 372 27.06 2.87 -1.56
N VAL A 373 26.30 2.42 -2.55
CA VAL A 373 24.96 1.86 -2.37
C VAL A 373 24.88 0.54 -3.11
N TRP A 374 24.47 -0.51 -2.40
CA TRP A 374 24.11 -1.77 -3.01
C TRP A 374 22.60 -1.81 -3.14
N ILE A 375 22.15 -1.94 -4.38
CA ILE A 375 20.74 -1.89 -4.74
C ILE A 375 20.32 -3.19 -5.42
N ARG A 376 19.03 -3.50 -5.32
CA ARG A 376 18.38 -4.59 -6.04
C ARG A 376 17.21 -4.03 -6.84
N THR A 377 17.11 -4.37 -8.11
CA THR A 377 16.00 -3.98 -8.98
C THR A 377 14.73 -4.76 -8.62
N VAL A 378 13.58 -4.07 -8.62
CA VAL A 378 12.26 -4.63 -8.31
C VAL A 378 11.38 -4.55 -9.55
N TRP A 379 11.41 -5.58 -10.40
CA TRP A 379 10.79 -5.55 -11.72
C TRP A 379 9.98 -6.80 -12.04
N PRO A 380 8.95 -7.12 -11.23
CA PRO A 380 8.19 -8.35 -11.40
C PRO A 380 7.43 -8.37 -12.74
N ASP A 381 7.21 -9.57 -13.29
CA ASP A 381 6.65 -9.78 -14.64
C ASP A 381 5.35 -9.00 -14.92
N TRP A 382 4.48 -8.88 -13.91
CA TRP A 382 3.22 -8.14 -14.03
C TRP A 382 3.42 -6.64 -14.24
N LEU A 383 4.42 -6.05 -13.56
CA LEU A 383 4.78 -4.63 -13.72
C LEU A 383 5.42 -4.42 -15.10
N ALA A 384 6.30 -5.33 -15.50
CA ALA A 384 6.94 -5.32 -16.82
C ALA A 384 5.90 -5.44 -17.97
N ALA A 385 4.81 -6.16 -17.77
CA ALA A 385 3.70 -6.21 -18.72
C ALA A 385 2.92 -4.89 -18.78
N LEU A 386 2.62 -4.30 -17.62
CA LEU A 386 1.92 -3.02 -17.55
C LEU A 386 2.69 -1.86 -18.18
N GLU A 387 4.01 -1.77 -17.93
CA GLU A 387 4.87 -0.75 -18.55
C GLU A 387 4.89 -0.88 -20.08
N ARG A 388 5.06 -2.11 -20.57
CA ARG A 388 5.12 -2.40 -22.01
C ARG A 388 3.81 -2.09 -22.74
N ASP A 389 2.68 -2.41 -22.11
CA ASP A 389 1.39 -2.43 -22.80
C ASP A 389 0.56 -1.16 -22.58
N ARG A 390 0.76 -0.45 -21.45
CA ARG A 390 -0.12 0.67 -21.07
C ARG A 390 0.61 1.91 -20.53
N TYR A 391 1.66 1.73 -19.73
CA TYR A 391 2.32 2.81 -19.00
C TYR A 391 3.80 2.90 -19.35
N ASP A 392 4.10 3.18 -20.61
CA ASP A 392 5.48 3.29 -21.10
C ASP A 392 6.29 4.29 -20.26
N ASN A 393 7.38 3.81 -19.68
CA ASN A 393 8.30 4.63 -18.90
C ASN A 393 9.70 3.99 -18.92
N PRO A 394 10.43 4.14 -20.03
CA PRO A 394 11.70 3.45 -20.24
C PRO A 394 12.83 3.93 -19.31
N MET A 395 12.67 5.07 -18.62
CA MET A 395 13.67 5.61 -17.70
C MET A 395 13.43 5.17 -16.24
N PHE A 396 12.23 4.69 -15.91
CA PHE A 396 11.89 4.33 -14.54
C PHE A 396 12.56 3.02 -14.10
N VAL A 397 13.27 3.08 -12.97
CA VAL A 397 13.97 1.95 -12.35
C VAL A 397 13.59 1.83 -10.86
N PRO A 398 12.59 1.02 -10.51
CA PRO A 398 12.28 0.74 -9.11
C PRO A 398 13.36 -0.13 -8.47
N ILE A 399 13.86 0.29 -7.31
CA ILE A 399 14.98 -0.33 -6.62
C ILE A 399 14.69 -0.49 -5.13
N ALA A 400 15.43 -1.39 -4.49
CA ALA A 400 15.42 -1.62 -3.05
C ALA A 400 16.86 -1.59 -2.50
N PHE A 401 17.03 -1.22 -1.23
CA PHE A 401 18.35 -1.25 -0.59
C PHE A 401 18.75 -2.66 -0.18
N SER A 402 19.94 -3.09 -0.59
CA SER A 402 20.68 -4.19 0.04
C SER A 402 21.68 -3.64 1.08
N GLY A 403 22.26 -2.46 0.81
CA GLY A 403 23.16 -1.78 1.74
C GLY A 403 23.46 -0.34 1.29
N PHE A 404 23.84 0.54 2.22
CA PHE A 404 24.13 1.94 1.90
C PHE A 404 25.09 2.61 2.88
N THR A 405 25.78 3.65 2.42
CA THR A 405 26.55 4.62 3.21
C THR A 405 25.66 5.72 3.80
N ALA A 406 26.17 6.47 4.78
CA ALA A 406 25.40 7.42 5.60
C ALA A 406 24.72 8.55 4.81
N GLY A 407 25.08 8.82 3.55
CA GLY A 407 24.32 9.73 2.68
C GLY A 407 22.88 9.30 2.44
N TYR A 408 22.60 8.00 2.57
CA TYR A 408 21.26 7.42 2.51
C TYR A 408 20.69 7.04 3.89
N ASP A 409 21.38 7.32 5.00
CA ASP A 409 20.80 7.29 6.35
C ASP A 409 19.96 8.56 6.61
N THR A 410 19.02 8.82 5.71
CA THR A 410 18.28 10.09 5.60
C THR A 410 16.84 9.83 5.09
N ASN A 411 16.11 10.89 4.74
CA ASN A 411 14.80 10.78 4.09
C ASN A 411 14.89 10.60 2.57
N SER A 412 16.09 10.52 2.00
CA SER A 412 16.26 10.29 0.56
C SER A 412 15.69 8.93 0.17
N ALA A 413 14.85 8.88 -0.86
CA ALA A 413 14.32 7.64 -1.43
C ALA A 413 14.42 7.62 -2.95
N VAL A 414 15.40 8.34 -3.49
CA VAL A 414 15.69 8.36 -4.92
C VAL A 414 17.19 8.27 -5.16
N LEU A 415 17.55 7.72 -6.31
CA LEU A 415 18.87 7.79 -6.89
C LEU A 415 18.67 8.37 -8.28
N PHE A 416 19.15 9.60 -8.49
CA PHE A 416 18.97 10.32 -9.74
C PHE A 416 20.32 10.75 -10.33
N PRO A 417 20.51 10.60 -11.65
CA PRO A 417 21.78 10.89 -12.30
C PRO A 417 22.19 12.37 -12.21
N GLU A 418 21.23 13.30 -12.07
CA GLU A 418 21.45 14.74 -11.87
C GLU A 418 22.24 15.07 -10.61
N THR A 419 22.31 14.13 -9.66
CA THR A 419 22.94 14.36 -8.36
C THR A 419 24.45 14.14 -8.37
N VAL A 420 24.95 13.42 -9.37
CA VAL A 420 26.35 13.01 -9.50
C VAL A 420 27.24 14.21 -9.86
N ALA A 421 28.43 14.26 -9.27
CA ALA A 421 29.44 15.24 -9.60
C ALA A 421 30.08 14.91 -10.97
N VAL A 422 29.91 15.82 -11.93
CA VAL A 422 30.36 15.68 -13.31
C VAL A 422 30.94 17.00 -13.82
N ARG A 423 31.92 16.92 -14.73
CA ARG A 423 32.52 18.09 -15.40
C ARG A 423 31.50 18.90 -16.20
N GLU A 424 30.51 18.23 -16.79
CA GLU A 424 29.42 18.82 -17.53
C GLU A 424 28.16 17.97 -17.41
N THR A 425 26.99 18.62 -17.41
CA THR A 425 25.71 17.91 -17.34
C THR A 425 25.47 17.16 -18.65
N PRO A 426 25.17 15.84 -18.60
CA PRO A 426 24.79 15.09 -19.79
C PRO A 426 23.64 15.76 -20.56
N PRO A 427 23.62 15.67 -21.90
CA PRO A 427 22.55 16.29 -22.69
C PRO A 427 21.18 15.66 -22.42
N ARG A 428 21.16 14.40 -21.95
CA ARG A 428 19.97 13.66 -21.54
C ARG A 428 20.33 12.70 -20.41
N PHE A 429 19.42 12.59 -19.45
CA PHE A 429 19.43 11.51 -18.47
C PHE A 429 18.62 10.33 -19.01
N THR A 430 19.00 9.12 -18.64
CA THR A 430 18.47 7.87 -19.22
C THR A 430 17.76 7.00 -18.20
N TRP A 431 17.90 7.32 -16.91
CA TRP A 431 17.31 6.56 -15.82
C TRP A 431 16.96 7.49 -14.66
N GLY A 432 15.93 7.10 -13.90
CA GLY A 432 15.56 7.68 -12.62
C GLY A 432 15.13 6.53 -11.72
N ALA A 433 15.78 6.39 -10.56
CA ALA A 433 15.57 5.25 -9.70
C ALA A 433 14.94 5.64 -8.36
N ILE A 434 13.94 4.87 -7.93
CA ILE A 434 13.12 5.16 -6.74
C ILE A 434 13.19 3.96 -5.79
N PHE A 435 13.47 4.22 -4.52
CA PHE A 435 13.62 3.22 -3.47
C PHE A 435 12.28 2.80 -2.89
N CYS A 436 11.56 1.94 -3.62
CA CYS A 436 10.20 1.51 -3.29
C CYS A 436 10.10 0.79 -1.93
N ASP A 437 11.18 0.11 -1.49
CA ASP A 437 11.26 -0.54 -0.19
C ASP A 437 11.21 0.47 0.97
N ARG A 438 11.96 1.57 0.84
CA ARG A 438 12.00 2.66 1.81
C ARG A 438 10.70 3.44 1.80
N GLU A 439 10.12 3.70 0.65
CA GLU A 439 8.82 4.38 0.56
C GLU A 439 7.74 3.57 1.25
N ALA A 440 7.66 2.27 0.94
CA ALA A 440 6.79 1.32 1.60
C ALA A 440 7.01 1.28 3.13
N ALA A 441 8.25 1.21 3.61
CA ALA A 441 8.54 1.15 5.05
C ALA A 441 8.11 2.45 5.77
N ARG A 442 8.39 3.62 5.20
CA ARG A 442 7.98 4.92 5.74
C ARG A 442 6.47 5.07 5.76
N PHE A 443 5.82 4.72 4.65
CA PHE A 443 4.37 4.70 4.51
C PHE A 443 3.73 3.86 5.61
N ARG A 444 4.14 2.59 5.74
CA ARG A 444 3.60 1.66 6.74
C ARG A 444 3.74 2.21 8.16
N SER A 445 4.92 2.72 8.52
CA SER A 445 5.19 3.24 9.87
C SER A 445 4.36 4.48 10.20
N VAL A 446 4.33 5.47 9.30
CA VAL A 446 3.63 6.75 9.58
C VAL A 446 2.12 6.57 9.50
N SER A 447 1.62 5.85 8.50
CA SER A 447 0.19 5.63 8.30
C SER A 447 -0.44 4.79 9.42
N ARG A 448 0.29 3.80 9.96
CA ARG A 448 -0.16 3.07 11.16
C ARG A 448 -0.30 3.98 12.37
N ALA A 449 0.76 4.73 12.67
CA ALA A 449 0.75 5.66 13.80
C ALA A 449 -0.33 6.75 13.64
N ALA A 450 -0.59 7.19 12.41
CA ALA A 450 -1.67 8.10 12.09
C ALA A 450 -3.04 7.48 12.33
N ALA A 451 -3.30 6.26 11.81
CA ALA A 451 -4.55 5.56 12.01
C ALA A 451 -4.87 5.35 13.50
N GLU A 452 -3.88 4.93 14.29
CA GLU A 452 -4.00 4.79 15.76
C GLU A 452 -4.27 6.13 16.44
N THR A 453 -3.48 7.16 16.10
CA THR A 453 -3.61 8.51 16.68
C THR A 453 -4.98 9.14 16.40
N LEU A 454 -5.51 8.87 15.20
CA LEU A 454 -6.77 9.42 14.70
C LEU A 454 -7.97 8.51 14.99
N LYS A 455 -7.75 7.34 15.60
CA LYS A 455 -8.76 6.30 15.81
C LYS A 455 -9.51 5.91 14.53
N LEU A 456 -8.80 5.96 13.41
CA LEU A 456 -9.33 5.59 12.11
C LEU A 456 -9.53 4.08 12.10
N ALA A 457 -10.77 3.64 11.83
CA ALA A 457 -11.04 2.24 11.60
C ALA A 457 -10.66 1.89 10.16
N LEU A 458 -9.81 0.88 10.00
CA LEU A 458 -9.21 0.50 8.73
C LEU A 458 -9.97 -0.67 8.09
N PRO A 459 -10.34 -0.58 6.81
CA PRO A 459 -10.70 -1.75 6.02
C PRO A 459 -9.61 -2.84 6.09
N PRO A 460 -9.95 -4.14 6.06
CA PRO A 460 -8.94 -5.20 6.20
C PRO A 460 -7.83 -5.21 5.15
N ASP A 461 -8.15 -4.79 3.92
CA ASP A 461 -7.16 -4.60 2.85
C ASP A 461 -6.19 -3.44 3.16
N ALA A 462 -6.70 -2.31 3.64
CA ALA A 462 -5.85 -1.20 4.11
C ALA A 462 -4.99 -1.60 5.32
N ALA A 463 -5.54 -2.34 6.29
CA ALA A 463 -4.78 -2.86 7.43
C ALA A 463 -3.66 -3.82 6.98
N ARG A 464 -3.97 -4.74 6.06
CA ARG A 464 -2.99 -5.66 5.47
C ARG A 464 -1.86 -4.94 4.74
N LEU A 465 -2.18 -3.87 4.00
CA LEU A 465 -1.17 -3.03 3.34
C LEU A 465 -0.17 -2.42 4.33
N LEU A 466 -0.66 -1.98 5.49
CA LEU A 466 0.22 -1.45 6.54
C LEU A 466 1.07 -2.54 7.19
N ASP A 467 0.55 -3.77 7.28
CA ASP A 467 1.23 -4.90 7.91
C ASP A 467 2.32 -5.51 7.00
N SER A 468 2.09 -5.60 5.69
CA SER A 468 2.97 -6.30 4.75
C SER A 468 3.93 -5.37 4.00
N GLN A 469 5.24 -5.55 4.20
CA GLN A 469 6.27 -4.84 3.44
C GLN A 469 6.19 -5.15 1.95
N ASP A 470 6.12 -6.43 1.58
CA ASP A 470 6.12 -6.87 0.18
C ASP A 470 4.93 -6.29 -0.59
N LEU A 471 3.74 -6.31 0.02
CA LEU A 471 2.54 -5.73 -0.60
C LEU A 471 2.67 -4.21 -0.76
N ALA A 472 3.20 -3.52 0.25
CA ALA A 472 3.45 -2.08 0.16
C ALA A 472 4.49 -1.78 -0.93
N GLN A 473 5.56 -2.57 -1.06
CA GLN A 473 6.57 -2.38 -2.10
C GLN A 473 5.97 -2.59 -3.50
N ASP A 474 5.20 -3.67 -3.72
CA ASP A 474 4.46 -3.91 -4.97
C ASP A 474 3.49 -2.75 -5.29
N THR A 475 2.93 -2.13 -4.25
CA THR A 475 2.04 -0.97 -4.38
C THR A 475 2.79 0.26 -4.86
N PHE A 476 3.94 0.59 -4.24
CA PHE A 476 4.74 1.77 -4.60
C PHE A 476 5.30 1.65 -6.02
N VAL A 477 5.81 0.48 -6.44
CA VAL A 477 6.32 0.35 -7.82
C VAL A 477 5.25 0.56 -8.90
N LEU A 478 3.99 0.21 -8.63
CA LEU A 478 2.87 0.50 -9.55
C LEU A 478 2.50 1.99 -9.50
N TRP A 479 2.45 2.58 -8.30
CA TRP A 479 2.17 4.01 -8.15
C TRP A 479 3.22 4.83 -8.90
N ASP A 480 4.50 4.61 -8.63
CA ASP A 480 5.61 5.36 -9.20
C ASP A 480 5.67 5.23 -10.73
N LEU A 481 5.44 4.02 -11.27
CA LEU A 481 5.38 3.79 -12.72
C LEU A 481 4.38 4.74 -13.40
N VAL A 482 3.17 4.83 -12.84
CA VAL A 482 2.09 5.64 -13.39
C VAL A 482 2.30 7.13 -13.09
N HIS A 483 2.74 7.47 -11.88
CA HIS A 483 3.01 8.83 -11.45
C HIS A 483 4.10 9.48 -12.31
N ASP A 484 5.29 8.88 -12.39
CA ASP A 484 6.43 9.46 -13.11
C ASP A 484 6.12 9.63 -14.59
N ARG A 485 5.42 8.65 -15.18
CA ARG A 485 4.95 8.75 -16.57
C ARG A 485 4.05 9.97 -16.76
N THR A 486 3.20 10.26 -15.78
CA THR A 486 2.20 11.34 -15.87
C THR A 486 2.83 12.74 -15.95
N HIS A 487 4.04 12.94 -15.44
CA HIS A 487 4.73 14.22 -15.63
C HIS A 487 4.93 14.60 -17.10
N SER A 488 5.12 13.60 -17.98
CA SER A 488 5.36 13.82 -19.42
C SER A 488 4.12 13.57 -20.30
N HIS A 489 2.95 13.33 -19.72
CA HIS A 489 1.72 12.95 -20.45
C HIS A 489 0.47 13.73 -20.00
N GLY A 490 -0.51 13.86 -20.90
CA GLY A 490 -1.80 14.53 -20.66
C GLY A 490 -1.93 15.89 -21.35
N ASP A 491 -3.04 16.61 -21.08
CA ASP A 491 -3.26 17.97 -21.56
C ASP A 491 -2.38 18.97 -20.78
N LEU A 492 -1.53 19.73 -21.48
CA LEU A 492 -0.47 20.55 -20.88
C LEU A 492 0.34 19.75 -19.85
N PRO A 493 1.00 18.65 -20.28
CA PRO A 493 1.92 17.96 -19.39
C PRO A 493 2.97 18.99 -18.97
N PHE A 494 3.33 18.97 -17.69
CA PHE A 494 4.28 19.93 -17.16
C PHE A 494 5.50 19.98 -18.07
N ASP A 495 5.80 21.16 -18.59
CA ASP A 495 6.87 21.32 -19.55
C ASP A 495 8.17 20.79 -18.91
N PRO A 496 8.90 19.84 -19.51
CA PRO A 496 10.18 19.37 -18.98
C PRO A 496 11.23 20.50 -18.84
N PHE A 497 11.00 21.68 -19.43
CA PHE A 497 11.78 22.90 -19.19
C PHE A 497 11.34 23.72 -17.95
N MET A 498 10.24 23.38 -17.27
CA MET A 498 9.67 24.11 -16.11
C MET A 498 10.20 23.66 -14.74
N ILE A 499 10.76 22.45 -14.57
CA ILE A 499 11.37 22.00 -13.29
C ILE A 499 12.54 22.94 -12.87
N LYS A 500 13.17 23.60 -13.85
CA LYS A 500 14.22 24.62 -13.62
C LYS A 500 13.71 26.07 -13.60
N GLN A 501 12.41 26.29 -13.80
CA GLN A 501 11.84 27.64 -13.82
C GLN A 501 11.44 28.09 -12.43
N ARG A 502 11.92 29.27 -12.02
CA ARG A 502 11.50 29.94 -10.79
C ARG A 502 10.00 30.26 -10.86
N MET A 503 9.18 29.54 -10.10
CA MET A 503 7.75 29.77 -9.96
C MET A 503 7.29 29.63 -8.51
N PRO A 504 6.08 30.11 -8.15
CA PRO A 504 5.54 29.89 -6.82
C PRO A 504 5.27 28.41 -6.51
N TYR A 505 5.51 28.00 -5.26
CA TYR A 505 5.58 26.57 -4.94
C TYR A 505 4.24 25.81 -5.00
N TRP A 506 3.10 26.51 -4.97
CA TRP A 506 1.80 25.87 -5.18
C TRP A 506 1.60 25.34 -6.60
N LEU A 507 2.38 25.80 -7.59
CA LEU A 507 2.33 25.22 -8.93
C LEU A 507 3.00 23.85 -8.96
N TYR A 508 4.16 23.69 -8.29
CA TYR A 508 4.74 22.35 -8.09
C TYR A 508 3.77 21.47 -7.30
N SER A 509 3.13 22.04 -6.26
CA SER A 509 2.14 21.31 -5.45
C SER A 509 0.97 20.77 -6.28
N LEU A 510 0.42 21.60 -7.17
CA LEU A 510 -0.66 21.20 -8.07
C LEU A 510 -0.20 20.20 -9.12
N GLU A 511 1.06 20.27 -9.57
CA GLU A 511 1.62 19.31 -10.51
C GLU A 511 1.79 17.91 -9.91
N GLU A 512 2.44 17.84 -8.74
CA GLU A 512 2.60 16.58 -8.01
C GLU A 512 1.25 15.98 -7.65
N LEU A 513 0.32 16.83 -7.18
CA LEU A 513 -1.04 16.39 -6.90
C LEU A 513 -1.77 15.94 -8.17
N ARG A 514 -1.62 16.62 -9.32
CA ARG A 514 -2.22 16.19 -10.60
C ARG A 514 -1.74 14.78 -10.98
N CYS A 515 -0.44 14.51 -10.83
CA CYS A 515 0.14 13.20 -11.13
C CYS A 515 -0.44 12.11 -10.22
N ASP A 516 -0.55 12.37 -8.91
CA ASP A 516 -1.17 11.43 -7.98
C ASP A 516 -2.67 11.24 -8.18
N LEU A 517 -3.43 12.30 -8.46
CA LEU A 517 -4.86 12.19 -8.75
C LEU A 517 -5.08 11.40 -10.04
N THR A 518 -4.17 11.53 -11.01
CA THR A 518 -4.19 10.72 -12.23
C THR A 518 -3.86 9.26 -11.93
N ALA A 519 -2.77 9.00 -11.19
CA ALA A 519 -2.39 7.64 -10.77
C ALA A 519 -3.49 6.96 -9.96
N PHE A 520 -4.17 7.70 -9.07
CA PHE A 520 -5.34 7.21 -8.34
C PHE A 520 -6.47 6.80 -9.31
N GLY A 521 -6.80 7.65 -10.29
CA GLY A 521 -7.84 7.32 -11.28
C GLY A 521 -7.49 6.12 -12.15
N GLU A 522 -6.21 5.99 -12.55
CA GLU A 522 -5.72 4.81 -13.26
C GLU A 522 -5.78 3.55 -12.39
N ALA A 523 -5.48 3.67 -11.10
CA ALA A 523 -5.59 2.58 -10.14
C ALA A 523 -7.05 2.11 -9.96
N VAL A 524 -8.02 3.02 -9.95
CA VAL A 524 -9.46 2.66 -9.96
C VAL A 524 -9.83 1.87 -11.23
N ARG A 525 -9.31 2.28 -12.39
CA ARG A 525 -9.55 1.56 -13.66
C ARG A 525 -8.91 0.18 -13.64
N LEU A 526 -7.65 0.09 -13.24
CA LEU A 526 -6.90 -1.18 -13.19
C LEU A 526 -7.53 -2.17 -12.20
N GLU A 527 -8.06 -1.69 -11.07
CA GLU A 527 -8.80 -2.54 -10.13
C GLU A 527 -10.04 -3.16 -10.79
N ALA A 528 -10.83 -2.36 -11.52
CA ALA A 528 -12.00 -2.86 -12.25
C ALA A 528 -11.64 -3.84 -13.38
N GLU A 529 -10.42 -3.74 -13.92
CA GLU A 529 -9.85 -4.67 -14.90
C GLU A 529 -9.22 -5.94 -14.26
N GLY A 530 -9.21 -6.04 -12.93
CA GLY A 530 -8.73 -7.20 -12.19
C GLY A 530 -7.23 -7.19 -11.88
N VAL A 531 -6.57 -6.01 -11.87
CA VAL A 531 -5.18 -5.88 -11.38
C VAL A 531 -5.18 -5.75 -9.85
N PRO A 532 -4.72 -6.76 -9.11
CA PRO A 532 -4.91 -6.81 -7.65
C PRO A 532 -4.22 -5.69 -6.88
N GLN A 533 -3.04 -5.25 -7.33
CA GLN A 533 -2.24 -4.21 -6.68
C GLN A 533 -2.92 -2.84 -6.71
N ALA A 534 -3.82 -2.61 -7.66
CA ALA A 534 -4.34 -1.29 -7.95
C ALA A 534 -5.21 -0.71 -6.82
N ARG A 535 -5.97 -1.54 -6.09
CA ARG A 535 -6.71 -1.07 -4.90
C ARG A 535 -5.77 -0.49 -3.84
N TYR A 536 -4.60 -1.11 -3.67
CA TYR A 536 -3.64 -0.69 -2.66
C TYR A 536 -2.97 0.64 -3.02
N VAL A 537 -2.79 0.93 -4.31
CA VAL A 537 -2.30 2.24 -4.78
C VAL A 537 -3.25 3.36 -4.37
N GLN A 538 -4.56 3.14 -4.44
CA GLN A 538 -5.55 4.11 -3.97
C GLN A 538 -5.39 4.41 -2.48
N TYR A 539 -5.20 3.38 -1.64
CA TYR A 539 -4.93 3.57 -0.21
C TYR A 539 -3.59 4.27 0.04
N ALA A 540 -2.54 3.90 -0.69
CA ALA A 540 -1.21 4.47 -0.52
C ALA A 540 -1.20 5.98 -0.81
N ILE A 541 -1.74 6.39 -1.97
CA ILE A 541 -1.89 7.79 -2.35
C ILE A 541 -2.68 8.56 -1.29
N LEU A 542 -3.85 8.01 -0.90
CA LEU A 542 -4.70 8.66 0.07
C LEU A 542 -3.97 8.86 1.40
N PHE A 543 -3.38 7.81 1.97
CA PHE A 543 -2.77 7.87 3.30
C PHE A 543 -1.51 8.73 3.32
N ASP A 544 -0.67 8.71 2.28
CA ASP A 544 0.49 9.59 2.23
C ASP A 544 0.11 11.06 2.10
N ARG A 545 -0.83 11.37 1.19
CA ARG A 545 -1.32 12.74 1.00
C ARG A 545 -2.08 13.23 2.23
N LEU A 546 -2.79 12.37 2.97
CA LEU A 546 -3.54 12.78 4.16
C LEU A 546 -2.70 12.79 5.44
N PHE A 547 -1.72 11.90 5.61
CA PHE A 547 -1.10 11.66 6.92
C PHE A 547 0.40 11.90 6.96
N ARG A 548 1.15 11.64 5.87
CA ARG A 548 2.62 11.73 5.89
C ARG A 548 3.13 13.03 5.28
N PHE A 549 2.77 13.32 4.03
CA PHE A 549 3.30 14.48 3.29
C PHE A 549 3.01 15.83 3.95
N PRO A 550 1.81 16.12 4.48
CA PRO A 550 1.53 17.41 5.14
C PRO A 550 2.45 17.74 6.31
N ILE A 551 2.94 16.73 7.01
CA ILE A 551 3.65 16.86 8.29
C ILE A 551 5.13 16.47 8.24
N THR A 552 5.64 16.08 7.07
CA THR A 552 7.04 15.71 6.86
C THR A 552 7.85 16.90 6.34
N GLY A 553 9.10 17.03 6.82
CA GLY A 553 10.04 18.08 6.40
C GLY A 553 9.78 19.47 7.00
N GLU A 554 10.56 20.44 6.53
CA GLU A 554 10.38 21.85 6.90
C GLU A 554 9.15 22.46 6.23
N ARG A 555 8.67 23.60 6.75
CA ARG A 555 7.53 24.34 6.19
C ARG A 555 7.94 25.48 5.25
N VAL A 556 9.14 25.40 4.67
CA VAL A 556 9.63 26.38 3.71
C VAL A 556 9.35 25.88 2.29
N ARG A 557 8.30 26.42 1.67
CA ARG A 557 7.88 26.13 0.28
C ARG A 557 7.63 24.64 0.03
N ASN A 558 7.10 23.95 1.05
CA ASN A 558 6.81 22.52 1.03
C ASN A 558 5.59 22.23 0.14
N TYR A 559 5.85 21.90 -1.12
CA TYR A 559 4.82 21.70 -2.14
C TYR A 559 4.05 20.38 -1.95
N ASP A 560 4.70 19.30 -1.54
CA ASP A 560 4.03 18.02 -1.27
C ASP A 560 3.04 18.12 -0.12
N GLY A 561 3.47 18.78 0.96
CA GLY A 561 2.61 19.01 2.10
C GLY A 561 1.41 19.90 1.79
N LEU A 562 1.54 20.86 0.87
CA LEU A 562 0.42 21.66 0.39
C LEU A 562 -0.58 20.81 -0.43
N GLY A 563 -0.09 19.90 -1.28
CA GLY A 563 -0.94 19.04 -2.11
C GLY A 563 -1.79 18.12 -1.24
N GLY A 564 -1.19 17.56 -0.19
CA GLY A 564 -1.90 16.77 0.82
C GLY A 564 -2.94 17.57 1.61
N GLN A 565 -2.64 18.80 2.01
CA GLN A 565 -3.63 19.69 2.65
C GLN A 565 -4.81 20.00 1.75
N LEU A 566 -4.56 20.21 0.45
CA LEU A 566 -5.61 20.46 -0.54
C LEU A 566 -6.53 19.25 -0.68
N LEU A 567 -5.99 18.04 -0.87
CA LEU A 567 -6.79 16.82 -0.95
C LEU A 567 -7.62 16.59 0.33
N PHE A 568 -7.00 16.72 1.51
CA PHE A 568 -7.70 16.59 2.79
C PHE A 568 -8.87 17.58 2.91
N ALA A 569 -8.61 18.86 2.62
CA ALA A 569 -9.62 19.90 2.71
C ALA A 569 -10.78 19.65 1.73
N TYR A 570 -10.48 19.14 0.52
CA TYR A 570 -11.48 18.76 -0.47
C TYR A 570 -12.37 17.63 0.01
N LEU A 571 -11.78 16.51 0.46
CA LEU A 571 -12.52 15.36 0.99
C LEU A 571 -13.35 15.73 2.23
N HIS A 572 -12.81 16.59 3.10
CA HIS A 572 -13.50 17.05 4.29
C HIS A 572 -14.71 17.92 3.96
N ARG A 573 -14.59 18.86 3.01
CA ARG A 573 -15.71 19.71 2.59
C ARG A 573 -16.85 18.96 1.91
N ASN A 574 -16.53 17.81 1.33
CA ASN A 574 -17.50 16.93 0.67
C ASN A 574 -18.01 15.81 1.59
N ASP A 575 -17.77 15.92 2.90
CA ASP A 575 -18.21 14.97 3.92
C ASP A 575 -17.69 13.53 3.72
N VAL A 576 -16.60 13.35 2.98
CA VAL A 576 -15.95 12.05 2.78
C VAL A 576 -15.02 11.73 3.94
N VAL A 577 -14.29 12.75 4.43
CA VAL A 577 -13.46 12.67 5.64
C VAL A 577 -14.13 13.51 6.72
N ARG A 578 -14.46 12.91 7.87
CA ARG A 578 -15.09 13.62 8.98
C ARG A 578 -14.28 13.47 10.26
N TRP A 579 -14.18 14.55 11.03
CA TRP A 579 -13.64 14.54 12.39
C TRP A 579 -14.78 14.77 13.38
N THR A 580 -15.12 13.75 14.17
CA THR A 580 -16.22 13.79 15.14
C THR A 580 -15.82 13.02 16.38
N ASP A 581 -16.11 13.54 17.57
CA ASP A 581 -15.81 12.91 18.86
C ASP A 581 -14.34 12.43 19.02
N ASN A 582 -13.41 13.23 18.49
CA ASN A 582 -11.97 12.93 18.46
C ASN A 582 -11.61 11.64 17.68
N ARG A 583 -12.38 11.35 16.63
CA ARG A 583 -12.18 10.25 15.70
C ARG A 583 -12.25 10.75 14.26
N LEU A 584 -11.34 10.26 13.42
CA LEU A 584 -11.42 10.40 11.98
C LEU A 584 -12.24 9.23 11.40
N SER A 585 -13.24 9.54 10.58
CA SER A 585 -13.99 8.56 9.79
C SER A 585 -13.88 8.87 8.31
N VAL A 586 -13.80 7.83 7.49
CA VAL A 586 -13.75 7.92 6.02
C VAL A 586 -14.93 7.16 5.43
N ASP A 587 -15.65 7.81 4.52
CA ASP A 587 -16.64 7.17 3.66
C ASP A 587 -15.94 6.57 2.43
N TRP A 588 -15.50 5.32 2.56
CA TRP A 588 -14.64 4.65 1.57
C TRP A 588 -15.28 4.58 0.17
N ASP A 589 -16.59 4.35 0.08
CA ASP A 589 -17.33 4.27 -1.19
C ASP A 589 -17.34 5.61 -1.94
N ARG A 590 -17.19 6.74 -1.23
CA ARG A 590 -17.19 8.09 -1.80
C ARG A 590 -15.80 8.65 -2.07
N VAL A 591 -14.71 7.96 -1.68
CA VAL A 591 -13.34 8.45 -1.90
C VAL A 591 -13.06 8.58 -3.40
N ALA A 592 -13.22 7.51 -4.17
CA ALA A 592 -12.83 7.52 -5.59
C ALA A 592 -13.59 8.56 -6.44
N PRO A 593 -14.93 8.69 -6.35
CA PRO A 593 -15.65 9.77 -7.03
C PRO A 593 -15.18 11.17 -6.61
N CYS A 594 -14.96 11.40 -5.32
CA CYS A 594 -14.55 12.72 -4.83
C CYS A 594 -13.11 13.09 -5.25
N VAL A 595 -12.21 12.10 -5.31
CA VAL A 595 -10.86 12.27 -5.87
C VAL A 595 -10.92 12.62 -7.35
N ALA A 596 -11.81 11.96 -8.12
CA ALA A 596 -12.03 12.26 -9.53
C ALA A 596 -12.58 13.68 -9.75
N ASP A 597 -13.46 14.18 -8.88
CA ASP A 597 -13.97 15.55 -8.94
C ASP A 597 -12.84 16.58 -8.74
N LEU A 598 -11.98 16.39 -7.73
CA LEU A 598 -10.81 17.26 -7.52
C LEU A 598 -9.84 17.21 -8.71
N ARG A 599 -9.61 16.01 -9.26
CA ARG A 599 -8.81 15.83 -10.48
C ARG A 599 -9.36 16.67 -11.62
N GLY A 600 -10.69 16.67 -11.82
CA GLY A 600 -11.35 17.49 -12.82
C GLY A 600 -11.15 19.00 -12.62
N GLU A 601 -11.14 19.49 -11.37
CA GLU A 601 -10.83 20.89 -11.07
C GLU A 601 -9.38 21.26 -11.43
N VAL A 602 -8.43 20.38 -11.11
CA VAL A 602 -7.02 20.58 -11.44
C VAL A 602 -6.82 20.51 -12.96
N GLU A 603 -7.33 19.48 -13.64
CA GLU A 603 -7.24 19.36 -15.10
C GLU A 603 -7.85 20.56 -15.82
N LYS A 604 -8.98 21.09 -15.33
CA LYS A 604 -9.56 22.32 -15.86
C LYS A 604 -8.66 23.53 -15.68
N LEU A 605 -8.01 23.69 -14.52
CA LEU A 605 -7.05 24.77 -14.29
C LEU A 605 -5.93 24.74 -15.35
N TYR A 606 -5.39 23.55 -15.62
CA TYR A 606 -4.36 23.34 -16.64
C TYR A 606 -4.90 23.62 -18.03
N ARG A 607 -6.01 23.00 -18.44
CA ARG A 607 -6.64 23.23 -19.76
C ARG A 607 -6.88 24.71 -20.05
N ASP A 608 -7.46 25.44 -19.11
CA ASP A 608 -7.68 26.90 -19.24
C ASP A 608 -6.36 27.70 -19.28
N GLY A 609 -5.24 27.10 -18.87
CA GLY A 609 -3.91 27.69 -18.91
C GLY A 609 -3.42 28.01 -20.33
N ILE A 610 -3.93 27.30 -21.35
CA ILE A 610 -3.65 27.58 -22.77
C ILE A 610 -4.03 29.02 -23.13
N ASP A 611 -5.14 29.51 -22.58
CA ASP A 611 -5.71 30.83 -22.88
C ASP A 611 -5.24 31.93 -21.91
N ARG A 612 -4.36 31.61 -20.95
CA ARG A 612 -3.91 32.54 -19.90
C ARG A 612 -2.47 33.00 -20.14
N SER A 613 -2.22 34.27 -19.84
CA SER A 613 -0.84 34.71 -19.61
C SER A 613 -0.25 34.01 -18.37
N LYS A 614 1.08 33.90 -18.30
CA LYS A 614 1.77 33.21 -17.19
C LYS A 614 1.34 33.73 -15.80
N LEU A 615 1.30 35.06 -15.62
CA LEU A 615 0.85 35.67 -14.35
C LEU A 615 -0.64 35.40 -14.08
N ALA A 616 -1.50 35.48 -15.10
CA ALA A 616 -2.93 35.19 -14.94
C ALA A 616 -3.17 33.72 -14.53
N HIS A 617 -2.39 32.78 -15.09
CA HIS A 617 -2.42 31.38 -14.70
C HIS A 617 -1.94 31.18 -13.27
N TRP A 618 -0.84 31.81 -12.85
CA TRP A 618 -0.33 31.72 -11.47
C TRP A 618 -1.33 32.24 -10.44
N LEU A 619 -2.03 33.33 -10.75
CA LEU A 619 -3.12 33.87 -9.92
C LEU A 619 -4.32 32.92 -9.88
N ALA A 620 -4.69 32.28 -10.99
CA ALA A 620 -5.75 31.29 -11.02
C ALA A 620 -5.41 30.05 -10.18
N ALA A 621 -4.18 29.55 -10.28
CA ALA A 621 -3.67 28.44 -9.47
C ALA A 621 -3.70 28.79 -7.98
N HIS A 622 -3.21 29.98 -7.60
CA HIS A 622 -3.29 30.45 -6.21
C HIS A 622 -4.74 30.50 -5.72
N ARG A 623 -5.69 31.01 -6.52
CA ARG A 623 -7.11 31.05 -6.15
C ARG A 623 -7.72 29.66 -5.97
N LEU A 624 -7.36 28.68 -6.80
CA LEU A 624 -7.82 27.31 -6.63
C LEU A 624 -7.37 26.76 -5.28
N VAL A 625 -6.07 26.86 -4.96
CA VAL A 625 -5.54 26.38 -3.69
C VAL A 625 -6.16 27.13 -2.51
N ALA A 626 -6.21 28.47 -2.59
CA ALA A 626 -6.78 29.34 -1.56
C ALA A 626 -8.28 29.12 -1.33
N ALA A 627 -9.00 28.57 -2.30
CA ALA A 627 -10.38 28.19 -2.12
C ALA A 627 -10.51 27.12 -1.03
N TYR A 628 -9.54 26.20 -0.88
CA TYR A 628 -9.58 25.05 0.03
C TYR A 628 -8.65 25.20 1.25
N VAL A 629 -7.43 25.68 1.03
CA VAL A 629 -6.40 25.86 2.06
C VAL A 629 -6.20 27.36 2.28
N ALA A 630 -6.44 27.84 3.51
CA ALA A 630 -6.33 29.27 3.79
C ALA A 630 -4.88 29.76 3.61
N PRO A 631 -4.64 30.82 2.82
CA PRO A 631 -3.32 31.42 2.74
C PRO A 631 -2.94 32.11 4.06
N HIS A 632 -1.64 32.28 4.30
CA HIS A 632 -1.13 32.97 5.46
C HIS A 632 -1.72 34.39 5.56
N PRO A 633 -2.13 34.88 6.75
CA PRO A 633 -2.76 36.20 6.90
C PRO A 633 -1.93 37.38 6.35
N ALA A 634 -0.60 37.23 6.35
CA ALA A 634 0.33 38.22 5.82
C ALA A 634 0.57 38.14 4.29
N SER A 635 -0.01 37.13 3.61
CA SER A 635 0.17 36.88 2.18
C SER A 635 -0.06 38.15 1.34
N VAL A 636 0.90 38.47 0.48
CA VAL A 636 0.75 39.52 -0.54
C VAL A 636 -0.12 39.01 -1.70
N TRP A 637 0.04 37.73 -2.06
CA TRP A 637 -0.73 37.08 -3.12
C TRP A 637 -2.24 37.04 -2.85
N ALA A 638 -2.64 36.79 -1.60
CA ALA A 638 -4.03 36.79 -1.17
C ALA A 638 -4.71 38.16 -1.28
N ARG A 639 -3.94 39.26 -1.32
CA ARG A 639 -4.45 40.63 -1.52
C ARG A 639 -4.73 40.95 -2.99
N GLY A 640 -4.34 40.08 -3.91
CA GLY A 640 -4.60 40.22 -5.35
C GLY A 640 -3.48 40.92 -6.12
N VAL A 641 -3.68 41.04 -7.44
CA VAL A 641 -2.65 41.48 -8.40
C VAL A 641 -2.12 42.90 -8.12
N GLU A 642 -2.96 43.79 -7.58
CA GLU A 642 -2.57 45.17 -7.26
C GLU A 642 -1.52 45.27 -6.15
N ALA A 643 -1.43 44.25 -5.28
CA ALA A 643 -0.43 44.19 -4.22
C ALA A 643 0.89 43.54 -4.66
N LEU A 644 0.93 42.90 -5.83
CA LEU A 644 2.11 42.19 -6.33
C LEU A 644 3.07 43.13 -7.08
N PRO A 645 4.40 42.91 -6.97
CA PRO A 645 5.39 43.68 -7.71
C PRO A 645 5.48 43.22 -9.19
N VAL A 646 4.40 43.44 -9.95
CA VAL A 646 4.23 42.90 -11.31
C VAL A 646 5.27 43.40 -12.31
N ASP A 647 5.82 44.59 -12.11
CA ASP A 647 6.89 45.16 -12.96
C ASP A 647 8.19 44.34 -12.91
N GLY A 648 8.40 43.55 -11.85
CA GLY A 648 9.56 42.67 -11.68
C GLY A 648 9.28 41.20 -11.99
N PHE A 649 8.20 40.89 -12.71
CA PHE A 649 7.83 39.52 -13.07
C PHE A 649 8.88 38.83 -13.97
N PRO A 650 9.22 37.54 -13.76
CA PRO A 650 8.66 36.64 -12.75
C PRO A 650 9.34 36.72 -11.37
N LYS A 651 10.59 37.22 -11.29
CA LYS A 651 11.42 37.10 -10.08
C LYS A 651 10.82 37.78 -8.85
N ALA A 652 10.49 39.07 -8.94
CA ALA A 652 9.97 39.83 -7.80
C ALA A 652 8.62 39.29 -7.31
N VAL A 653 7.80 38.78 -8.24
CA VAL A 653 6.50 38.16 -7.93
C VAL A 653 6.67 36.83 -7.18
N VAL A 654 7.66 36.01 -7.56
CA VAL A 654 8.00 34.80 -6.80
C VAL A 654 8.64 35.13 -5.45
N ASP A 655 9.42 36.21 -5.36
CA ASP A 655 10.05 36.66 -4.10
C ASP A 655 9.04 37.21 -3.10
N ALA A 656 7.85 37.61 -3.55
CA ALA A 656 6.74 37.99 -2.68
C ALA A 656 6.04 36.80 -2.01
N VAL A 657 6.36 35.55 -2.41
CA VAL A 657 5.81 34.34 -1.79
C VAL A 657 6.48 34.12 -0.43
N LEU A 658 5.68 33.96 0.62
CA LEU A 658 6.17 33.67 1.96
C LEU A 658 6.85 32.29 2.01
N PRO A 659 7.78 32.05 2.96
CA PRO A 659 8.31 30.71 3.21
C PRO A 659 7.19 29.68 3.39
N ASP A 660 6.16 30.00 4.19
CA ASP A 660 4.96 29.18 4.37
C ASP A 660 3.70 29.97 3.94
N GLU A 661 3.48 30.07 2.62
CA GLU A 661 2.31 30.79 2.06
C GLU A 661 0.97 30.16 2.47
N PHE A 662 0.95 28.86 2.75
CA PHE A 662 -0.24 28.07 3.09
C PHE A 662 0.07 27.24 4.35
N PRO A 663 -0.01 27.87 5.54
CA PRO A 663 0.37 27.24 6.80
C PRO A 663 -0.54 26.07 7.16
N LEU A 664 -0.05 25.21 8.05
CA LEU A 664 -0.81 24.05 8.52
C LEU A 664 -2.13 24.46 9.17
N SER A 665 -3.18 23.71 8.88
CA SER A 665 -4.43 23.80 9.63
C SER A 665 -4.24 23.37 11.09
N MET A 666 -5.17 23.75 11.97
CA MET A 666 -5.15 23.32 13.38
C MET A 666 -5.09 21.80 13.55
N PHE A 667 -5.71 21.05 12.64
CA PHE A 667 -5.65 19.59 12.59
C PHE A 667 -4.21 19.12 12.33
N TYR A 668 -3.55 19.65 11.30
CA TYR A 668 -2.19 19.25 10.94
C TYR A 668 -1.13 19.72 11.94
N GLU A 669 -1.30 20.88 12.57
CA GLU A 669 -0.44 21.32 13.68
C GLU A 669 -0.49 20.34 14.87
N ALA A 670 -1.67 19.79 15.18
CA ALA A 670 -1.81 18.77 16.20
C ALA A 670 -1.20 17.43 15.75
N LEU A 671 -1.51 16.98 14.53
CA LEU A 671 -1.02 15.71 14.00
C LEU A 671 0.50 15.68 13.88
N ARG A 672 1.11 16.75 13.35
CA ARG A 672 2.57 16.89 13.23
C ARG A 672 3.25 16.73 14.57
N ARG A 673 2.74 17.37 15.63
CA ARG A 673 3.31 17.24 16.98
C ARG A 673 3.20 15.84 17.54
N LYS A 674 2.10 15.14 17.27
CA LYS A 674 1.90 13.76 17.74
C LYS A 674 2.78 12.75 17.01
N LEU A 675 3.01 12.95 15.70
CA LEU A 675 3.74 12.00 14.86
C LEU A 675 5.22 12.37 14.63
N ALA A 676 5.70 13.49 15.18
CA ALA A 676 7.07 13.96 14.99
C ALA A 676 8.12 12.88 15.29
N ALA A 677 8.01 12.18 16.42
CA ALA A 677 8.95 11.13 16.79
C ALA A 677 8.93 9.93 15.83
N VAL A 678 7.75 9.58 15.31
CA VAL A 678 7.59 8.49 14.33
C VAL A 678 8.26 8.87 13.02
N ILE A 679 8.01 10.09 12.50
CA ILE A 679 8.61 10.59 11.26
C ILE A 679 10.13 10.64 11.38
N GLU A 680 10.66 11.17 12.49
CA GLU A 680 12.10 11.22 12.73
C GLU A 680 12.73 9.82 12.78
N ALA A 681 12.05 8.84 13.38
CA ALA A 681 12.49 7.45 13.43
C ALA A 681 12.48 6.76 12.05
N THR A 682 11.85 7.35 11.03
CA THR A 682 11.84 6.79 9.67
C THR A 682 13.06 7.19 8.82
N LYS A 683 13.94 8.06 9.31
CA LYS A 683 15.20 8.38 8.64
C LYS A 683 16.06 7.11 8.50
N GLY A 684 16.55 6.85 7.28
CA GLY A 684 17.36 5.67 6.99
C GLY A 684 16.64 4.34 7.17
N ILE A 685 15.30 4.35 7.32
CA ILE A 685 14.53 3.12 7.57
C ILE A 685 14.79 2.09 6.47
N ARG A 686 14.88 0.84 6.93
CA ARG A 686 14.91 -0.36 6.10
C ARG A 686 13.70 -1.23 6.48
N PRO A 687 13.18 -2.02 5.52
CA PRO A 687 12.02 -2.89 5.71
C PRO A 687 12.06 -3.83 6.92
#